data_AF-V4NK76-F1
#
_entry.id   AF-V4NK76-F1
#
_cell.length_a   1.000
_cell.length_b   1.000
_cell.length_c   1.000
_cell.angle_alpha   90.00
_cell.angle_beta   90.00
_cell.angle_gamma   90.00
#
_symmetry.space_group_name_H-M   'P 1'
#
loop_
_entity.id
_entity.type
_entity.pdbx_description
1 polymer ?
#
loop_
_entity_poly.entity_id
_entity_poly.type
_entity_poly.pdbx_seq_one_letter_code
_entity_poly.pdbx_strand_id
1 'polypeptide(L)'
;MASLNIFGEDGEYGIAGENGGHSEDGYTTSGAGGAGMDGEDGGSLTYTLSQIDIDGGLNDVTVTGGLGGGGGGGGRAGQSWLVGVAITYHNPTLIASITDATGAIGASGNGGHGGDGGGANLVATGIIGATSLKLVATGLFGQGGGYGGDGTAGTYGQYLYGTHITYPLYTYRYTAPGSSGGQSGNGGDGGDGGNSAVSVGGSSLSGGQFISTGGYGSLGGYGGNSLAGPQGYGGSHGGNGGNGGNGGHGGDAAVSIVGNTFTSNYPQIHLLANGGNAGSGGQGGHTSKGAIFYSGEFLTQPDEFDNGINGDGGDGGDGGDATIVFTGNTIKGTESYDNLRLSVELDAGAGGSAGAAGKRPFINDDDDIPGIAGSDGTDGQSTFTFSGNTIDGGLGGNHFGLDYRHVGEGASETVPMESVYINLTTGAFNMGMGANTIMNVADLDVSVSEWYYDANGFAVYVSLETTLIGSSDANRFNVYSHNRSIGETGNSAFLSGEGGNDSLASWTGNDVLDGGHGADTLTGGLGDDSYIIDSMLDQIIEAAGEGSDTVLSSITLTTPVNVESLVLTGNANVNATGSAGSDVLVGNAGNNALTGGGGKDNLSGQAGDDALDGGTNADVMTGGLGNDTFIIDNIGDSVRENHLEGTDTVISSISFSMFGRAVEVLTLTGAGNLNGTGNSLNNTITGTSGNNVLDGAGGGDILIGGLGDDTYYVDSAGDSVRENHLEGTDTVISSVSYSMFGRAVEVLTLTGSGNLNGTGNSLNNTITGTIGNNVLDGGMGGDKLVGGLGDDTYYVQSANDTVIELGGGGWDVIFSTVSYSLNGRYAEVINLTGTANINATGNSLANTLVGNDGMNTLNGKGGKDILSGGLGSDIFLFETGSGKDTITDFSAEQNDSININAYTAGVANVALVTQAGANVIVNLGASNTITVIGANQADVLAHMVW
;
A
#
# COMPACT_ATOMS: atom_id res chain seq x y z
N MET A 1 -30.74 -47.68 26.50
CA MET A 1 -31.83 -47.14 25.67
C MET A 1 -33.13 -47.28 26.45
N ALA A 2 -33.47 -46.26 27.21
CA ALA A 2 -34.81 -46.09 27.77
C ALA A 2 -35.11 -44.60 27.57
N SER A 3 -36.06 -44.28 26.70
CA SER A 3 -36.58 -42.94 26.50
C SER A 3 -37.80 -42.80 27.40
N LEU A 4 -37.82 -41.81 28.29
CA LEU A 4 -39.00 -41.47 29.08
C LEU A 4 -39.77 -40.39 28.33
N ASN A 5 -40.90 -40.77 27.74
CA ASN A 5 -41.87 -39.82 27.17
C ASN A 5 -42.97 -39.59 28.21
N ILE A 6 -43.17 -38.34 28.63
CA ILE A 6 -44.25 -37.95 29.54
C ILE A 6 -45.34 -37.28 28.70
N PHE A 7 -46.50 -37.93 28.58
CA PHE A 7 -47.71 -37.35 27.99
C PHE A 7 -48.64 -36.89 29.11
N GLY A 8 -49.21 -35.69 29.02
CA GLY A 8 -50.35 -35.30 29.85
C GLY A 8 -51.63 -35.91 29.30
N GLU A 9 -52.33 -36.75 30.07
CA GLU A 9 -53.64 -37.28 29.67
C GLU A 9 -54.78 -36.35 30.10
N ASP A 10 -55.78 -36.22 29.21
CA ASP A 10 -57.00 -35.43 29.39
C ASP A 10 -57.88 -35.97 30.54
N GLY A 11 -58.37 -35.05 31.36
CA GLY A 11 -59.48 -35.31 32.28
C GLY A 11 -60.79 -35.47 31.51
N GLU A 12 -61.20 -36.71 31.33
CA GLU A 12 -62.44 -37.16 30.70
C GLU A 12 -63.71 -36.54 31.32
N TYR A 13 -64.41 -35.64 30.60
CA TYR A 13 -65.86 -35.41 30.76
C TYR A 13 -66.48 -34.84 29.47
N GLY A 14 -67.20 -35.68 28.71
CA GLY A 14 -68.16 -35.22 27.69
C GLY A 14 -68.27 -36.10 26.44
N ILE A 15 -69.15 -37.10 26.48
CA ILE A 15 -69.49 -38.01 25.38
C ILE A 15 -70.14 -37.23 24.21
N ALA A 16 -69.61 -37.35 22.99
CA ALA A 16 -70.35 -37.09 21.75
C ALA A 16 -69.98 -38.12 20.68
N GLY A 17 -71.01 -38.77 20.13
CA GLY A 17 -70.93 -40.03 19.39
C GLY A 17 -70.60 -39.94 17.91
N GLU A 18 -70.27 -41.11 17.37
CA GLU A 18 -70.03 -41.38 15.94
C GLU A 18 -71.27 -41.15 15.05
N ASN A 19 -70.96 -40.91 13.77
CA ASN A 19 -71.76 -40.95 12.51
C ASN A 19 -71.92 -39.56 11.86
N GLY A 20 -71.69 -39.36 10.56
CA GLY A 20 -71.38 -40.25 9.45
C GLY A 20 -71.64 -39.51 8.12
N GLY A 21 -71.07 -40.03 7.03
CA GLY A 21 -71.64 -40.00 5.66
C GLY A 21 -71.97 -38.67 4.99
N HIS A 22 -71.19 -38.33 3.96
CA HIS A 22 -71.56 -37.43 2.87
C HIS A 22 -72.95 -37.72 2.28
N SER A 23 -73.75 -36.68 2.00
CA SER A 23 -74.54 -36.60 0.75
C SER A 23 -75.01 -35.17 0.46
N GLU A 24 -75.02 -34.87 -0.84
CA GLU A 24 -75.33 -33.63 -1.54
C GLU A 24 -76.79 -33.13 -1.39
N ASP A 25 -76.98 -31.88 -1.81
CA ASP A 25 -78.18 -31.20 -2.31
C ASP A 25 -79.23 -30.60 -1.35
N GLY A 26 -79.40 -29.27 -1.50
CA GLY A 26 -80.72 -28.69 -1.72
C GLY A 26 -81.28 -27.72 -0.66
N TYR A 27 -81.01 -26.42 -0.84
CA TYR A 27 -81.84 -25.25 -0.52
C TYR A 27 -83.05 -25.38 0.45
N THR A 28 -83.07 -24.61 1.53
CA THR A 28 -83.91 -23.38 1.68
C THR A 28 -83.82 -22.79 3.10
N THR A 29 -83.87 -21.46 3.14
CA THR A 29 -83.73 -20.57 4.29
C THR A 29 -84.96 -20.55 5.21
N SER A 30 -84.75 -20.40 6.52
CA SER A 30 -85.59 -19.54 7.34
C SER A 30 -84.86 -19.15 8.63
N GLY A 31 -84.66 -17.85 8.82
CA GLY A 31 -84.11 -17.30 10.05
C GLY A 31 -85.07 -17.39 11.24
N ALA A 32 -84.49 -17.34 12.43
CA ALA A 32 -85.11 -16.79 13.63
C ALA A 32 -83.99 -16.51 14.64
N GLY A 33 -83.93 -15.26 15.09
CA GLY A 33 -82.98 -14.82 16.10
C GLY A 33 -83.22 -15.46 17.47
N GLY A 34 -82.16 -15.46 18.27
CA GLY A 34 -82.20 -15.78 19.68
C GLY A 34 -80.96 -15.18 20.33
N ALA A 35 -81.15 -14.05 21.01
CA ALA A 35 -80.15 -13.41 21.85
C ALA A 35 -79.62 -14.40 22.89
N GLY A 36 -78.29 -14.53 22.97
CA GLY A 36 -77.57 -15.28 23.99
C GLY A 36 -76.52 -14.36 24.59
N MET A 37 -76.57 -14.22 25.92
CA MET A 37 -75.89 -13.21 26.73
C MET A 37 -74.37 -13.27 26.67
N ASP A 38 -73.77 -12.08 26.80
CA ASP A 38 -72.36 -11.84 27.10
C ASP A 38 -71.93 -12.63 28.34
N GLY A 39 -71.06 -13.61 28.13
CA GLY A 39 -70.33 -14.31 29.18
C GLY A 39 -68.89 -13.82 29.17
N GLU A 40 -68.63 -12.74 29.90
CA GLU A 40 -67.27 -12.34 30.28
C GLU A 40 -66.67 -13.41 31.21
N ASP A 41 -65.36 -13.63 31.08
CA ASP A 41 -64.45 -14.44 31.94
C ASP A 41 -63.91 -15.74 31.30
N GLY A 42 -62.89 -15.58 30.44
CA GLY A 42 -62.00 -16.67 30.02
C GLY A 42 -60.93 -16.95 31.09
N GLY A 43 -61.02 -18.10 31.76
CA GLY A 43 -60.02 -18.57 32.73
C GLY A 43 -58.75 -19.12 32.07
N SER A 44 -57.57 -18.76 32.60
CA SER A 44 -56.26 -19.33 32.22
C SER A 44 -56.12 -20.78 32.71
N LEU A 45 -55.72 -21.69 31.81
CA LEU A 45 -55.32 -23.05 32.14
C LEU A 45 -53.81 -23.08 32.37
N THR A 46 -53.41 -23.16 33.64
CA THR A 46 -52.01 -23.32 34.04
C THR A 46 -51.72 -24.80 34.36
N TYR A 47 -50.82 -25.42 33.60
CA TYR A 47 -50.26 -26.74 33.98
C TYR A 47 -48.97 -26.51 34.76
N THR A 48 -48.87 -27.09 35.96
CA THR A 48 -47.65 -27.02 36.80
C THR A 48 -47.10 -28.42 37.05
N LEU A 49 -45.91 -28.74 36.52
CA LEU A 49 -45.16 -29.95 36.91
C LEU A 49 -44.14 -29.56 37.98
N SER A 50 -44.47 -29.77 39.26
CA SER A 50 -43.74 -29.10 40.35
C SER A 50 -42.30 -29.61 40.59
N GLN A 51 -41.92 -30.83 40.22
CA GLN A 51 -40.54 -31.32 40.31
C GLN A 51 -40.34 -32.67 39.60
N ILE A 52 -39.27 -32.83 38.83
CA ILE A 52 -38.80 -34.13 38.31
C ILE A 52 -37.37 -34.37 38.81
N ASP A 53 -37.20 -35.29 39.76
CA ASP A 53 -35.87 -35.82 40.16
C ASP A 53 -35.57 -37.09 39.36
N ILE A 54 -34.49 -37.10 38.58
CA ILE A 54 -34.08 -38.28 37.80
C ILE A 54 -32.73 -38.79 38.30
N ASP A 55 -32.79 -39.90 39.05
CA ASP A 55 -31.61 -40.67 39.47
C ASP A 55 -31.48 -41.94 38.62
N GLY A 56 -30.56 -41.93 37.65
CA GLY A 56 -30.24 -43.12 36.83
C GLY A 56 -29.75 -42.78 35.42
N GLY A 57 -28.96 -43.67 34.81
CA GLY A 57 -28.30 -43.50 33.49
C GLY A 57 -29.23 -43.50 32.28
N LEU A 58 -30.22 -42.62 32.28
CA LEU A 58 -31.00 -42.25 31.10
C LEU A 58 -30.13 -41.37 30.19
N ASN A 59 -30.36 -41.41 28.87
CA ASN A 59 -29.59 -40.67 27.87
C ASN A 59 -30.39 -39.54 27.19
N ASP A 60 -31.73 -39.63 27.16
CA ASP A 60 -32.64 -38.64 26.56
C ASP A 60 -33.92 -38.50 27.40
N VAL A 61 -34.34 -37.26 27.68
CA VAL A 61 -35.68 -36.94 28.22
C VAL A 61 -36.38 -36.00 27.25
N THR A 62 -37.55 -36.43 26.76
CA THR A 62 -38.44 -35.61 25.95
C THR A 62 -39.74 -35.33 26.70
N VAL A 63 -40.01 -34.04 26.95
CA VAL A 63 -41.31 -33.59 27.49
C VAL A 63 -42.10 -32.99 26.34
N THR A 64 -43.25 -33.58 26.04
CA THR A 64 -44.15 -33.11 24.97
C THR A 64 -45.49 -32.76 25.57
N GLY A 65 -45.87 -31.49 25.51
CA GLY A 65 -47.24 -31.04 25.81
C GLY A 65 -48.06 -31.11 24.52
N GLY A 66 -49.24 -31.73 24.57
CA GLY A 66 -50.20 -31.71 23.47
C GLY A 66 -51.59 -31.45 24.03
N LEU A 67 -52.34 -30.52 23.43
CA LEU A 67 -53.75 -30.28 23.75
C LEU A 67 -54.62 -30.83 22.61
N GLY A 68 -55.52 -31.76 22.94
CA GLY A 68 -56.55 -32.29 22.05
C GLY A 68 -57.94 -31.91 22.56
N GLY A 69 -58.37 -30.66 22.37
CA GLY A 69 -59.67 -30.18 22.83
C GLY A 69 -60.49 -29.51 21.72
N GLY A 70 -61.32 -30.28 21.02
CA GLY A 70 -62.29 -29.74 20.07
C GLY A 70 -63.53 -29.18 20.79
N GLY A 71 -63.54 -27.87 21.07
CA GLY A 71 -64.70 -27.17 21.63
C GLY A 71 -65.36 -26.27 20.59
N GLY A 72 -66.47 -26.72 19.98
CA GLY A 72 -67.30 -25.88 19.13
C GLY A 72 -68.13 -24.91 19.97
N GLY A 73 -67.81 -23.62 19.92
CA GLY A 73 -68.60 -22.54 20.53
C GLY A 73 -67.75 -21.29 20.73
N GLY A 74 -68.19 -20.16 20.17
CA GLY A 74 -67.44 -18.90 20.05
C GLY A 74 -67.11 -18.21 21.37
N GLY A 75 -66.18 -18.76 22.15
CA GLY A 75 -65.50 -18.09 23.26
C GLY A 75 -64.04 -17.79 22.93
N ARG A 76 -63.49 -16.72 23.51
CA ARG A 76 -62.06 -16.35 23.39
C ARG A 76 -61.18 -17.54 23.76
N ALA A 77 -60.17 -17.85 22.93
CA ALA A 77 -59.16 -18.84 23.27
C ALA A 77 -58.31 -18.33 24.45
N GLY A 78 -58.30 -19.06 25.56
CA GLY A 78 -57.47 -18.72 26.73
C GLY A 78 -55.98 -18.89 26.40
N GLN A 79 -55.12 -18.01 26.95
CA GLN A 79 -53.67 -18.20 26.90
C GLN A 79 -53.28 -19.49 27.62
N SER A 80 -52.48 -20.34 26.98
CA SER A 80 -51.99 -21.59 27.58
C SER A 80 -50.60 -21.36 28.18
N TRP A 81 -50.49 -21.50 29.50
CA TRP A 81 -49.21 -21.41 30.20
C TRP A 81 -48.72 -22.81 30.57
N LEU A 82 -47.65 -23.30 29.93
CA LEU A 82 -46.89 -24.43 30.46
C LEU A 82 -45.91 -23.89 31.50
N VAL A 83 -46.33 -23.86 32.77
CA VAL A 83 -45.50 -23.32 33.87
C VAL A 83 -44.64 -24.43 34.46
N GLY A 84 -43.36 -24.39 34.09
CA GLY A 84 -42.24 -24.87 34.89
C GLY A 84 -42.09 -26.39 34.96
N VAL A 85 -40.99 -26.90 34.40
CA VAL A 85 -40.40 -28.18 34.83
C VAL A 85 -39.10 -27.85 35.56
N ALA A 86 -39.08 -27.99 36.89
CA ALA A 86 -37.84 -27.99 37.66
C ALA A 86 -37.25 -29.41 37.61
N ILE A 87 -36.14 -29.59 36.89
CA ILE A 87 -35.45 -30.88 36.78
C ILE A 87 -34.12 -30.79 37.52
N THR A 88 -33.98 -31.52 38.62
CA THR A 88 -32.69 -31.67 39.32
C THR A 88 -32.04 -32.98 38.91
N TYR A 89 -30.83 -32.93 38.32
CA TYR A 89 -30.10 -34.10 37.83
C TYR A 89 -28.84 -34.34 38.67
N HIS A 90 -28.58 -35.61 39.01
CA HIS A 90 -27.40 -36.01 39.77
C HIS A 90 -26.33 -36.78 38.93
N ASN A 91 -26.48 -36.91 37.60
CA ASN A 91 -25.55 -37.64 36.73
C ASN A 91 -25.36 -37.02 35.32
N PRO A 92 -24.16 -37.05 34.71
CA PRO A 92 -23.74 -36.04 33.72
C PRO A 92 -23.76 -36.51 32.24
N THR A 93 -24.78 -37.24 31.76
CA THR A 93 -24.75 -37.78 30.37
C THR A 93 -26.05 -37.64 29.57
N LEU A 94 -26.85 -36.59 29.79
CA LEU A 94 -28.19 -36.48 29.21
C LEU A 94 -28.40 -35.26 28.28
N ILE A 95 -29.12 -35.51 27.17
CA ILE A 95 -29.78 -34.51 26.33
C ILE A 95 -31.23 -34.32 26.83
N ALA A 96 -31.60 -33.11 27.22
CA ALA A 96 -33.00 -32.77 27.51
C ALA A 96 -33.60 -32.01 26.32
N SER A 97 -34.69 -32.52 25.74
CA SER A 97 -35.47 -31.84 24.70
C SER A 97 -36.87 -31.54 25.26
N ILE A 98 -37.23 -30.27 25.39
CA ILE A 98 -38.62 -29.91 25.72
C ILE A 98 -39.23 -29.31 24.46
N THR A 99 -40.30 -29.93 23.99
CA THR A 99 -40.99 -29.53 22.76
C THR A 99 -42.45 -29.27 23.06
N ASP A 100 -42.91 -28.05 22.81
CA ASP A 100 -44.36 -27.76 22.83
C ASP A 100 -44.93 -28.04 21.43
N ALA A 101 -45.87 -28.99 21.35
CA ALA A 101 -46.55 -29.37 20.13
C ALA A 101 -48.02 -28.92 20.23
N THR A 102 -48.32 -27.72 19.73
CA THR A 102 -49.70 -27.25 19.66
C THR A 102 -50.45 -27.99 18.53
N GLY A 103 -51.57 -28.62 18.90
CA GLY A 103 -52.44 -29.39 18.00
C GLY A 103 -53.29 -28.50 17.09
N ALA A 104 -53.69 -29.05 15.95
CA ALA A 104 -54.49 -28.38 14.92
C ALA A 104 -55.81 -27.79 15.48
N ILE A 105 -56.00 -26.48 15.32
CA ILE A 105 -57.30 -25.84 15.56
C ILE A 105 -58.22 -26.18 14.39
N GLY A 106 -59.29 -26.92 14.65
CA GLY A 106 -60.28 -27.27 13.64
C GLY A 106 -61.01 -26.03 13.11
N ALA A 107 -61.09 -25.91 11.78
CA ALA A 107 -61.93 -24.92 11.12
C ALA A 107 -63.39 -25.07 11.60
N SER A 108 -63.97 -24.02 12.18
CA SER A 108 -65.39 -24.04 12.54
C SER A 108 -66.10 -22.74 12.19
N GLY A 109 -67.20 -22.89 11.45
CA GLY A 109 -68.40 -22.08 11.60
C GLY A 109 -68.40 -20.73 10.89
N ASN A 110 -69.33 -20.59 9.95
CA ASN A 110 -69.62 -19.39 9.15
C ASN A 110 -70.30 -18.27 9.97
N GLY A 111 -69.78 -17.96 11.16
CA GLY A 111 -70.30 -16.95 12.08
C GLY A 111 -69.18 -16.01 12.50
N GLY A 112 -69.23 -14.77 12.00
CA GLY A 112 -68.17 -13.79 12.13
C GLY A 112 -67.83 -13.48 13.58
N HIS A 113 -66.64 -13.89 14.00
CA HIS A 113 -65.71 -13.18 14.87
C HIS A 113 -64.35 -13.85 14.66
N GLY A 114 -63.33 -13.07 14.29
CA GLY A 114 -61.95 -13.56 14.20
C GLY A 114 -61.54 -14.17 15.53
N GLY A 115 -60.99 -15.39 15.49
CA GLY A 115 -60.42 -16.01 16.67
C GLY A 115 -59.04 -15.43 16.95
N ASP A 116 -58.82 -14.97 18.18
CA ASP A 116 -57.49 -14.55 18.66
C ASP A 116 -56.51 -15.73 18.54
N GLY A 117 -55.30 -15.46 18.03
CA GLY A 117 -54.23 -16.45 18.00
C GLY A 117 -53.84 -16.84 19.43
N GLY A 118 -54.01 -18.11 19.80
CA GLY A 118 -53.57 -18.61 21.11
C GLY A 118 -52.05 -18.55 21.24
N GLY A 119 -51.53 -17.85 22.24
CA GLY A 119 -50.10 -17.82 22.56
C GLY A 119 -49.64 -19.06 23.35
N ALA A 120 -48.41 -19.51 23.10
CA ALA A 120 -47.76 -20.59 23.85
C ALA A 120 -46.48 -20.08 24.53
N ASN A 121 -46.39 -20.25 25.85
CA ASN A 121 -45.22 -19.87 26.65
C ASN A 121 -44.54 -21.10 27.27
N LEU A 122 -43.26 -21.30 26.98
CA LEU A 122 -42.43 -22.36 27.54
C LEU A 122 -41.46 -21.79 28.59
N VAL A 123 -41.61 -22.17 29.87
CA VAL A 123 -40.75 -21.70 30.96
C VAL A 123 -39.95 -22.85 31.59
N ALA A 124 -38.61 -22.78 31.53
CA ALA A 124 -37.69 -23.73 32.16
C ALA A 124 -36.90 -23.05 33.30
N THR A 125 -36.85 -23.67 34.48
CA THR A 125 -36.14 -23.11 35.65
C THR A 125 -35.39 -24.20 36.44
N GLY A 126 -34.27 -23.84 37.08
CA GLY A 126 -33.61 -24.69 38.07
C GLY A 126 -32.93 -25.97 37.55
N ILE A 127 -32.55 -26.04 36.27
CA ILE A 127 -31.82 -27.18 35.69
C ILE A 127 -30.38 -27.18 36.21
N ILE A 128 -29.94 -28.28 36.84
CA ILE A 128 -28.59 -28.46 37.39
C ILE A 128 -27.96 -29.73 36.80
N GLY A 129 -26.75 -29.61 36.23
CA GLY A 129 -25.90 -30.77 35.88
C GLY A 129 -26.14 -31.42 34.51
N ALA A 130 -26.93 -30.81 33.64
CA ALA A 130 -27.13 -31.30 32.26
C ALA A 130 -25.87 -31.14 31.40
N THR A 131 -25.68 -32.01 30.41
CA THR A 131 -24.65 -31.84 29.36
C THR A 131 -25.17 -31.08 28.14
N SER A 132 -26.47 -31.12 27.85
CA SER A 132 -27.05 -30.31 26.77
C SER A 132 -28.54 -30.11 26.99
N LEU A 133 -29.08 -28.97 26.59
CA LEU A 133 -30.51 -28.65 26.68
C LEU A 133 -30.95 -28.01 25.37
N LYS A 134 -32.02 -28.54 24.78
CA LYS A 134 -32.68 -28.02 23.59
C LYS A 134 -34.11 -27.66 23.94
N LEU A 135 -34.46 -26.39 23.77
CA LEU A 135 -35.83 -25.89 23.92
C LEU A 135 -36.37 -25.53 22.53
N VAL A 136 -37.51 -26.11 22.16
CA VAL A 136 -38.17 -25.87 20.86
C VAL A 136 -39.65 -25.62 21.11
N ALA A 137 -40.13 -24.42 20.78
CA ALA A 137 -41.56 -24.14 20.67
C ALA A 137 -41.93 -24.07 19.18
N THR A 138 -42.94 -24.82 18.75
CA THR A 138 -43.47 -24.79 17.36
C THR A 138 -44.96 -24.52 17.36
N GLY A 139 -45.40 -23.52 16.57
CA GLY A 139 -46.82 -23.27 16.26
C GLY A 139 -47.23 -23.88 14.91
N LEU A 140 -48.51 -24.26 14.76
CA LEU A 140 -49.08 -24.82 13.52
C LEU A 140 -50.18 -23.93 12.93
N PHE A 141 -50.25 -23.91 11.59
CA PHE A 141 -51.13 -23.09 10.75
C PHE A 141 -52.63 -23.13 11.10
N GLY A 142 -53.23 -21.97 11.35
CA GLY A 142 -54.69 -21.77 11.36
C GLY A 142 -55.16 -20.98 10.13
N GLN A 143 -55.84 -21.62 9.19
CA GLN A 143 -56.50 -20.95 8.06
C GLN A 143 -57.91 -20.48 8.49
N GLY A 144 -58.07 -19.21 8.82
CA GLY A 144 -59.37 -18.59 9.09
C GLY A 144 -60.04 -18.15 7.79
N GLY A 145 -61.17 -18.75 7.43
CA GLY A 145 -61.99 -18.29 6.30
C GLY A 145 -63.16 -17.42 6.76
N GLY A 146 -63.32 -16.24 6.16
CA GLY A 146 -64.59 -15.53 6.08
C GLY A 146 -64.73 -14.23 6.89
N TYR A 147 -64.76 -13.11 6.15
CA TYR A 147 -65.31 -11.78 6.44
C TYR A 147 -65.25 -11.21 7.88
N GLY A 148 -64.26 -10.33 8.08
CA GLY A 148 -64.36 -9.15 8.93
C GLY A 148 -64.00 -9.33 10.41
N GLY A 149 -62.78 -8.95 10.78
CA GLY A 149 -62.40 -8.64 12.16
C GLY A 149 -60.88 -8.58 12.36
N ASP A 150 -60.41 -7.55 13.06
CA ASP A 150 -59.04 -7.40 13.57
C ASP A 150 -58.64 -8.63 14.38
N GLY A 151 -57.77 -9.47 13.82
CA GLY A 151 -57.17 -10.57 14.55
C GLY A 151 -56.00 -10.05 15.35
N THR A 152 -56.10 -10.06 16.69
CA THR A 152 -54.95 -9.70 17.53
C THR A 152 -53.88 -10.80 17.47
N ALA A 153 -52.65 -10.38 17.20
CA ALA A 153 -51.49 -11.26 17.14
C ALA A 153 -51.26 -12.01 18.46
N GLY A 154 -51.09 -13.33 18.39
CA GLY A 154 -50.70 -14.16 19.54
C GLY A 154 -49.22 -13.95 19.88
N THR A 155 -48.89 -13.83 21.18
CA THR A 155 -47.50 -13.77 21.65
C THR A 155 -46.99 -15.17 22.00
N TYR A 156 -45.83 -15.56 21.44
CA TYR A 156 -45.17 -16.83 21.74
C TYR A 156 -43.84 -16.59 22.44
N GLY A 157 -43.68 -17.12 23.65
CA GLY A 157 -42.55 -16.83 24.54
C GLY A 157 -41.76 -18.07 24.97
N GLN A 158 -40.44 -17.99 24.99
CA GLN A 158 -39.56 -18.98 25.64
C GLN A 158 -38.76 -18.29 26.75
N TYR A 159 -38.78 -18.85 27.96
CA TYR A 159 -38.14 -18.28 29.14
C TYR A 159 -37.26 -19.30 29.87
N LEU A 160 -35.97 -19.00 30.06
CA LEU A 160 -35.03 -19.81 30.84
C LEU A 160 -34.45 -19.00 32.00
N TYR A 161 -34.63 -19.44 33.25
CA TYR A 161 -34.11 -18.70 34.42
C TYR A 161 -33.40 -19.59 35.45
N GLY A 162 -32.27 -19.10 35.98
CA GLY A 162 -31.62 -19.65 37.18
C GLY A 162 -31.04 -21.05 37.02
N THR A 163 -30.42 -21.37 35.88
CA THR A 163 -29.91 -22.71 35.55
C THR A 163 -28.39 -22.80 35.67
N HIS A 164 -27.85 -23.99 36.02
CA HIS A 164 -26.40 -24.25 36.09
C HIS A 164 -26.03 -25.47 35.24
N ILE A 165 -25.28 -25.25 34.16
CA ILE A 165 -24.97 -26.28 33.15
C ILE A 165 -23.46 -26.36 32.90
N THR A 166 -22.94 -27.59 32.77
CA THR A 166 -21.50 -27.88 32.92
C THR A 166 -20.78 -28.32 31.63
N TYR A 167 -21.50 -28.64 30.54
CA TYR A 167 -20.90 -29.01 29.23
C TYR A 167 -21.71 -28.68 27.95
N PRO A 168 -22.21 -27.46 27.76
CA PRO A 168 -23.29 -27.25 26.81
C PRO A 168 -22.94 -27.29 25.31
N LEU A 169 -23.75 -28.02 24.55
CA LEU A 169 -24.04 -27.71 23.15
C LEU A 169 -25.46 -27.11 23.12
N TYR A 170 -25.61 -25.78 23.01
CA TYR A 170 -26.93 -25.14 22.93
C TYR A 170 -27.26 -24.68 21.52
N THR A 171 -28.38 -25.16 20.99
CA THR A 171 -29.02 -24.54 19.82
C THR A 171 -30.47 -24.26 20.19
N TYR A 172 -30.80 -23.00 20.48
CA TYR A 172 -32.17 -22.51 20.59
C TYR A 172 -32.59 -21.98 19.23
N ARG A 173 -33.07 -22.88 18.37
CA ARG A 173 -33.70 -22.47 17.11
C ARG A 173 -35.20 -22.37 17.34
N TYR A 174 -35.71 -21.16 17.52
CA TYR A 174 -37.10 -20.91 17.21
C TYR A 174 -37.21 -20.82 15.68
N THR A 175 -38.21 -21.45 15.10
CA THR A 175 -38.56 -21.25 13.69
C THR A 175 -40.07 -21.28 13.71
N ALA A 176 -40.71 -20.11 13.71
CA ALA A 176 -42.14 -20.05 13.47
C ALA A 176 -42.37 -20.38 11.98
N PRO A 177 -43.05 -21.48 11.61
CA PRO A 177 -43.67 -21.53 10.31
C PRO A 177 -44.78 -20.49 10.36
N GLY A 178 -44.64 -19.42 9.55
CA GLY A 178 -45.47 -18.23 9.66
C GLY A 178 -46.96 -18.55 9.77
N SER A 179 -47.62 -18.00 10.80
CA SER A 179 -49.03 -17.69 10.66
C SER A 179 -49.12 -16.59 9.61
N SER A 180 -49.28 -16.95 8.34
CA SER A 180 -49.76 -15.97 7.37
C SER A 180 -51.10 -15.49 7.92
N GLY A 181 -51.23 -14.20 8.24
CA GLY A 181 -52.54 -13.61 8.44
C GLY A 181 -53.42 -14.06 7.27
N GLY A 182 -54.56 -14.69 7.56
CA GLY A 182 -55.40 -15.26 6.52
C GLY A 182 -55.71 -14.20 5.46
N GLN A 183 -55.68 -14.58 4.18
CA GLN A 183 -56.19 -13.71 3.12
C GLN A 183 -57.65 -13.41 3.44
N SER A 184 -57.97 -12.15 3.67
CA SER A 184 -59.33 -11.74 3.92
C SER A 184 -60.16 -11.89 2.62
N GLY A 185 -61.47 -12.11 2.79
CA GLY A 185 -62.41 -12.04 1.66
C GLY A 185 -62.50 -10.61 1.10
N ASN A 186 -63.24 -10.43 -0.01
CA ASN A 186 -63.35 -9.13 -0.69
C ASN A 186 -63.54 -7.94 0.26
N GLY A 187 -62.54 -7.05 0.31
CA GLY A 187 -62.56 -5.80 1.10
C GLY A 187 -62.31 -5.93 2.60
N GLY A 188 -61.74 -7.04 3.09
CA GLY A 188 -61.34 -7.18 4.49
C GLY A 188 -59.85 -6.87 4.73
N ASP A 189 -59.49 -6.47 5.94
CA ASP A 189 -58.10 -6.24 6.32
C ASP A 189 -57.35 -7.57 6.55
N GLY A 190 -56.06 -7.60 6.21
CA GLY A 190 -55.17 -8.72 6.48
C GLY A 190 -54.88 -8.84 7.97
N GLY A 191 -54.75 -10.05 8.49
CA GLY A 191 -54.43 -10.27 9.91
C GLY A 191 -52.97 -9.99 10.24
N ASP A 192 -52.70 -9.51 11.46
CA ASP A 192 -51.34 -9.23 11.93
C ASP A 192 -50.54 -10.52 12.20
N GLY A 193 -49.23 -10.44 11.96
CA GLY A 193 -48.27 -11.48 12.31
C GLY A 193 -48.13 -11.63 13.83
N GLY A 194 -48.04 -12.87 14.32
CA GLY A 194 -47.68 -13.21 15.69
C GLY A 194 -46.24 -12.81 16.07
N ASN A 195 -46.09 -12.36 17.32
CA ASN A 195 -44.84 -11.92 17.92
C ASN A 195 -44.07 -13.09 18.56
N SER A 196 -42.74 -13.04 18.49
CA SER A 196 -41.81 -14.02 19.06
C SER A 196 -40.94 -13.38 20.14
N ALA A 197 -40.88 -13.97 21.34
CA ALA A 197 -39.97 -13.53 22.40
C ALA A 197 -39.14 -14.70 22.97
N VAL A 198 -37.82 -14.53 23.06
CA VAL A 198 -36.90 -15.47 23.72
C VAL A 198 -36.19 -14.75 24.85
N SER A 199 -36.25 -15.27 26.09
CA SER A 199 -35.56 -14.69 27.25
C SER A 199 -34.75 -15.74 28.01
N VAL A 200 -33.48 -15.42 28.30
CA VAL A 200 -32.55 -16.24 29.09
C VAL A 200 -31.94 -15.37 30.18
N GLY A 201 -32.12 -15.71 31.46
CA GLY A 201 -31.55 -14.92 32.54
C GLY A 201 -31.01 -15.66 33.75
N GLY A 202 -30.05 -15.02 34.44
CA GLY A 202 -29.52 -15.46 35.73
C GLY A 202 -28.90 -16.87 35.74
N SER A 203 -28.41 -17.36 34.61
CA SER A 203 -27.90 -18.73 34.45
C SER A 203 -26.37 -18.79 34.39
N SER A 204 -25.76 -19.88 34.86
CA SER A 204 -24.33 -20.17 34.78
C SER A 204 -24.07 -21.32 33.81
N LEU A 205 -23.33 -21.04 32.74
CA LEU A 205 -23.10 -21.93 31.62
C LEU A 205 -21.59 -22.12 31.46
N SER A 206 -21.11 -23.31 31.82
CA SER A 206 -19.69 -23.67 31.82
C SER A 206 -19.42 -24.81 30.86
N GLY A 207 -18.31 -24.80 30.11
CA GLY A 207 -17.80 -25.98 29.38
C GLY A 207 -18.33 -26.24 27.95
N GLY A 208 -18.89 -25.24 27.27
CA GLY A 208 -19.55 -25.42 25.96
C GLY A 208 -19.22 -24.36 24.91
N GLN A 209 -19.37 -24.72 23.63
CA GLN A 209 -18.84 -23.97 22.48
C GLN A 209 -19.84 -23.03 21.79
N PHE A 210 -21.17 -23.22 21.92
CA PHE A 210 -22.16 -22.48 21.12
C PHE A 210 -23.46 -22.19 21.89
N ILE A 211 -23.95 -20.96 21.82
CA ILE A 211 -25.32 -20.54 22.17
C ILE A 211 -25.91 -19.83 20.97
N SER A 212 -26.83 -20.45 20.25
CA SER A 212 -27.61 -19.78 19.21
C SER A 212 -29.02 -19.53 19.72
N THR A 213 -29.52 -18.29 19.70
CA THR A 213 -30.90 -17.92 20.06
C THR A 213 -31.50 -17.07 18.95
N GLY A 214 -32.58 -17.56 18.33
CA GLY A 214 -33.30 -16.87 17.25
C GLY A 214 -34.73 -16.53 17.63
N GLY A 215 -35.20 -15.30 17.34
CA GLY A 215 -36.62 -14.94 17.29
C GLY A 215 -37.05 -14.68 15.84
N TYR A 216 -38.21 -15.16 15.45
CA TYR A 216 -38.77 -14.93 14.11
C TYR A 216 -40.21 -14.45 14.24
N GLY A 217 -40.46 -13.21 13.88
CA GLY A 217 -41.78 -12.66 13.65
C GLY A 217 -42.44 -13.35 12.47
N SER A 218 -43.77 -13.41 12.47
CA SER A 218 -44.51 -14.02 11.36
C SER A 218 -45.04 -12.99 10.37
N LEU A 219 -45.30 -13.44 9.14
CA LEU A 219 -45.73 -12.58 8.05
C LEU A 219 -47.14 -12.03 8.28
N GLY A 220 -47.31 -10.72 8.06
CA GLY A 220 -48.61 -10.07 7.98
C GLY A 220 -49.44 -10.62 6.82
N GLY A 221 -50.76 -10.66 7.00
CA GLY A 221 -51.71 -11.12 5.99
C GLY A 221 -51.94 -10.09 4.88
N TYR A 222 -52.14 -10.54 3.65
CA TYR A 222 -52.51 -9.64 2.55
C TYR A 222 -53.94 -9.12 2.68
N GLY A 223 -54.13 -7.82 2.47
CA GLY A 223 -55.44 -7.20 2.38
C GLY A 223 -56.27 -7.72 1.21
N GLY A 224 -57.58 -7.82 1.41
CA GLY A 224 -58.49 -8.46 0.46
C GLY A 224 -58.87 -7.54 -0.70
N ASN A 225 -58.80 -8.05 -1.93
CA ASN A 225 -59.22 -7.30 -3.13
C ASN A 225 -60.75 -7.20 -3.24
N SER A 226 -61.28 -6.02 -3.50
CA SER A 226 -62.73 -5.83 -3.68
C SER A 226 -63.17 -6.23 -5.11
N LEU A 227 -63.75 -7.43 -5.29
CA LEU A 227 -64.42 -7.84 -6.53
C LEU A 227 -65.95 -7.74 -6.38
N ALA A 228 -66.62 -6.99 -7.26
CA ALA A 228 -68.08 -6.99 -7.33
C ALA A 228 -68.57 -8.38 -7.79
N GLY A 229 -69.21 -9.13 -6.89
CA GLY A 229 -69.83 -10.41 -7.23
C GLY A 229 -70.94 -10.24 -8.28
N PRO A 230 -71.20 -11.24 -9.15
CA PRO A 230 -72.27 -11.16 -10.14
C PRO A 230 -73.63 -11.21 -9.44
N GLN A 231 -74.26 -10.07 -9.20
CA GLN A 231 -75.56 -10.05 -8.54
C GLN A 231 -76.69 -10.48 -9.49
N GLY A 232 -77.41 -11.52 -9.05
CA GLY A 232 -78.73 -11.84 -9.54
C GLY A 232 -79.70 -10.68 -9.30
N TYR A 233 -80.54 -10.43 -10.30
CA TYR A 233 -81.53 -9.35 -10.31
C TYR A 233 -82.51 -9.44 -9.15
N GLY A 234 -82.62 -8.34 -8.38
CA GLY A 234 -83.85 -8.00 -7.66
C GLY A 234 -83.67 -7.62 -6.20
N GLY A 235 -83.30 -6.38 -5.93
CA GLY A 235 -83.37 -5.78 -4.59
C GLY A 235 -82.57 -4.49 -4.51
N SER A 236 -83.26 -3.35 -4.42
CA SER A 236 -82.66 -2.03 -4.26
C SER A 236 -81.99 -1.90 -2.88
N HIS A 237 -80.66 -1.83 -2.81
CA HIS A 237 -79.89 -1.12 -1.78
C HIS A 237 -78.52 -0.74 -2.36
N GLY A 238 -78.10 0.51 -2.11
CA GLY A 238 -76.81 1.04 -2.54
C GLY A 238 -75.67 0.19 -1.99
N GLY A 239 -74.92 -0.42 -2.89
CA GLY A 239 -73.63 -1.03 -2.56
C GLY A 239 -72.56 0.03 -2.77
N ASN A 240 -71.93 0.49 -1.69
CA ASN A 240 -70.71 1.27 -1.76
C ASN A 240 -69.66 0.49 -2.56
N GLY A 241 -68.91 1.17 -3.44
CA GLY A 241 -67.69 0.60 -4.00
C GLY A 241 -66.81 0.16 -2.83
N GLY A 242 -66.42 -1.12 -2.78
CA GLY A 242 -65.65 -1.62 -1.65
C GLY A 242 -64.22 -1.12 -1.75
N ASN A 243 -63.74 -0.47 -0.69
CA ASN A 243 -62.33 -0.18 -0.50
C ASN A 243 -61.54 -1.50 -0.44
N GLY A 244 -60.31 -1.48 -0.95
CA GLY A 244 -59.37 -2.55 -0.67
C GLY A 244 -59.09 -2.61 0.83
N GLY A 245 -58.98 -3.80 1.41
CA GLY A 245 -58.62 -3.89 2.83
C GLY A 245 -57.14 -3.64 3.05
N ASN A 246 -56.77 -3.18 4.23
CA ASN A 246 -55.39 -2.91 4.61
C ASN A 246 -54.59 -4.22 4.71
N GLY A 247 -53.29 -4.14 4.48
CA GLY A 247 -52.36 -5.23 4.77
C GLY A 247 -52.16 -5.37 6.28
N GLY A 248 -51.99 -6.60 6.76
CA GLY A 248 -51.70 -6.86 8.17
C GLY A 248 -50.25 -6.52 8.51
N HIS A 249 -50.01 -6.09 9.75
CA HIS A 249 -48.68 -5.78 10.26
C HIS A 249 -47.82 -7.05 10.38
N GLY A 250 -46.52 -6.90 10.20
CA GLY A 250 -45.54 -7.94 10.49
C GLY A 250 -45.39 -8.19 11.98
N GLY A 251 -45.11 -9.42 12.41
CA GLY A 251 -44.91 -9.74 13.83
C GLY A 251 -43.52 -9.36 14.34
N ASP A 252 -43.41 -8.95 15.60
CA ASP A 252 -42.13 -8.57 16.21
C ASP A 252 -41.29 -9.80 16.64
N ALA A 253 -39.97 -9.67 16.60
CA ALA A 253 -39.03 -10.63 17.14
C ALA A 253 -38.16 -10.01 18.25
N ALA A 254 -38.20 -10.58 19.44
CA ALA A 254 -37.40 -10.15 20.59
C ALA A 254 -36.53 -11.29 21.15
N VAL A 255 -35.25 -11.02 21.39
CA VAL A 255 -34.31 -11.90 22.13
C VAL A 255 -33.75 -11.13 23.32
N SER A 256 -33.72 -11.71 24.52
CA SER A 256 -33.29 -11.06 25.75
C SER A 256 -32.43 -11.98 26.61
N ILE A 257 -31.13 -11.72 26.68
CA ILE A 257 -30.13 -12.47 27.44
C ILE A 257 -29.60 -11.60 28.58
N VAL A 258 -30.02 -11.86 29.83
CA VAL A 258 -29.78 -10.95 30.96
C VAL A 258 -29.14 -11.62 32.17
N GLY A 259 -27.99 -11.14 32.64
CA GLY A 259 -27.42 -11.54 33.93
C GLY A 259 -26.83 -12.96 33.98
N ASN A 260 -26.39 -13.51 32.85
CA ASN A 260 -25.84 -14.86 32.76
C ASN A 260 -24.31 -14.87 32.96
N THR A 261 -23.72 -16.03 33.24
CA THR A 261 -22.25 -16.22 33.27
C THR A 261 -21.85 -17.36 32.34
N PHE A 262 -21.10 -17.05 31.30
CA PHE A 262 -20.54 -17.96 30.32
C PHE A 262 -19.06 -18.21 30.64
N THR A 263 -18.65 -19.47 30.74
CA THR A 263 -17.26 -19.84 31.05
C THR A 263 -16.82 -20.99 30.14
N SER A 264 -15.88 -20.76 29.24
CA SER A 264 -15.49 -21.74 28.22
C SER A 264 -14.13 -21.42 27.61
N ASN A 265 -13.45 -22.43 27.06
CA ASN A 265 -12.24 -22.28 26.24
C ASN A 265 -12.57 -21.64 24.86
N TYR A 266 -13.84 -21.65 24.44
CA TYR A 266 -14.27 -21.10 23.14
C TYR A 266 -15.76 -20.72 23.17
N PRO A 267 -16.17 -19.70 23.94
CA PRO A 267 -17.57 -19.31 24.00
C PRO A 267 -17.95 -18.61 22.69
N GLN A 268 -18.81 -19.23 21.87
CA GLN A 268 -19.48 -18.56 20.76
C GLN A 268 -20.96 -18.33 21.10
N ILE A 269 -21.39 -17.08 21.06
CA ILE A 269 -22.77 -16.67 21.27
C ILE A 269 -23.27 -16.10 19.96
N HIS A 270 -24.41 -16.59 19.47
CA HIS A 270 -25.03 -16.22 18.22
C HIS A 270 -26.48 -15.79 18.51
N LEU A 271 -26.77 -14.51 18.33
CA LEU A 271 -28.08 -13.94 18.61
C LEU A 271 -28.72 -13.55 17.28
N LEU A 272 -29.98 -13.92 17.08
CA LEU A 272 -30.71 -13.63 15.86
C LEU A 272 -32.11 -13.11 16.22
N ALA A 273 -32.52 -11.98 15.64
CA ALA A 273 -33.91 -11.56 15.65
C ALA A 273 -34.32 -11.12 14.25
N ASN A 274 -35.42 -11.69 13.76
CA ASN A 274 -35.94 -11.45 12.43
C ASN A 274 -37.42 -11.08 12.54
N GLY A 275 -37.75 -9.81 12.31
CA GLY A 275 -39.13 -9.31 12.29
C GLY A 275 -39.88 -9.84 11.06
N GLY A 276 -41.19 -10.08 11.20
CA GLY A 276 -41.99 -10.57 10.09
C GLY A 276 -42.25 -9.46 9.07
N ASN A 277 -42.19 -9.75 7.77
CA ASN A 277 -42.64 -8.81 6.74
C ASN A 277 -44.16 -8.62 6.84
N ALA A 278 -44.61 -7.41 6.56
CA ALA A 278 -46.03 -7.09 6.54
C ALA A 278 -46.73 -7.56 5.26
N GLY A 279 -48.06 -7.61 5.30
CA GLY A 279 -48.88 -7.88 4.15
C GLY A 279 -49.11 -6.62 3.30
N SER A 280 -49.25 -6.79 1.98
CA SER A 280 -49.65 -5.68 1.09
C SER A 280 -51.14 -5.35 1.23
N GLY A 281 -51.49 -4.09 1.03
CA GLY A 281 -52.87 -3.62 0.92
C GLY A 281 -53.61 -4.18 -0.30
N GLY A 282 -54.91 -4.39 -0.14
CA GLY A 282 -55.82 -4.85 -1.18
C GLY A 282 -56.14 -3.76 -2.21
N GLN A 283 -56.40 -4.16 -3.45
CA GLN A 283 -56.74 -3.26 -4.54
C GLN A 283 -58.20 -2.77 -4.44
N GLY A 284 -58.43 -1.48 -4.69
CA GLY A 284 -59.76 -0.89 -4.80
C GLY A 284 -60.50 -1.37 -6.06
N GLY A 285 -61.80 -1.65 -5.96
CA GLY A 285 -62.55 -2.36 -7.02
C GLY A 285 -62.68 -1.64 -8.38
N HIS A 286 -62.68 -2.41 -9.48
CA HIS A 286 -62.92 -1.96 -10.85
C HIS A 286 -64.18 -2.61 -11.47
N THR A 287 -65.02 -1.84 -12.17
CA THR A 287 -66.07 -2.42 -13.04
C THR A 287 -65.42 -2.95 -14.32
N SER A 288 -65.35 -4.28 -14.48
CA SER A 288 -64.94 -4.89 -15.75
C SER A 288 -66.11 -4.85 -16.74
N LYS A 289 -65.98 -4.16 -17.88
CA LYS A 289 -66.89 -4.35 -19.02
C LYS A 289 -66.36 -5.47 -19.91
N GLY A 290 -67.13 -6.55 -19.97
CA GLY A 290 -66.97 -7.64 -20.93
C GLY A 290 -67.06 -7.15 -22.38
N ALA A 291 -66.32 -7.83 -23.25
CA ALA A 291 -66.30 -7.64 -24.68
C ALA A 291 -67.69 -7.86 -25.31
N ILE A 292 -68.22 -6.84 -26.00
CA ILE A 292 -69.20 -7.02 -27.08
C ILE A 292 -68.81 -6.09 -28.24
N PHE A 293 -68.35 -6.69 -29.34
CA PHE A 293 -68.20 -6.07 -30.64
C PHE A 293 -69.56 -5.54 -31.13
N TYR A 294 -69.64 -4.33 -31.70
CA TYR A 294 -70.17 -4.08 -33.05
C TYR A 294 -70.07 -2.58 -33.44
N SER A 295 -69.95 -2.40 -34.75
CA SER A 295 -69.74 -1.23 -35.59
C SER A 295 -70.60 0.02 -35.32
N GLY A 296 -69.95 1.19 -35.45
CA GLY A 296 -70.48 2.29 -36.25
C GLY A 296 -71.46 3.25 -35.58
N GLU A 297 -71.02 4.51 -35.52
CA GLU A 297 -71.78 5.75 -35.31
C GLU A 297 -72.03 6.21 -33.87
N PHE A 298 -71.39 7.36 -33.60
CA PHE A 298 -71.66 8.30 -32.50
C PHE A 298 -73.12 8.74 -32.54
N LEU A 299 -73.83 8.62 -31.43
CA LEU A 299 -74.93 9.51 -31.11
C LEU A 299 -75.07 9.67 -29.59
N THR A 300 -74.91 10.93 -29.21
CA THR A 300 -75.15 11.54 -27.92
C THR A 300 -76.64 11.50 -27.57
N GLN A 301 -77.01 10.86 -26.47
CA GLN A 301 -77.98 11.41 -25.51
C GLN A 301 -77.92 10.67 -24.16
N PRO A 302 -78.20 11.36 -23.05
CA PRO A 302 -77.92 10.92 -21.69
C PRO A 302 -79.15 10.25 -21.09
N ASP A 303 -79.05 8.96 -20.79
CA ASP A 303 -79.91 8.31 -19.80
C ASP A 303 -79.04 7.98 -18.60
N GLU A 304 -79.18 8.82 -17.58
CA GLU A 304 -78.68 8.67 -16.23
C GLU A 304 -79.19 7.33 -15.64
N PHE A 305 -78.28 6.37 -15.53
CA PHE A 305 -78.34 5.37 -14.46
C PHE A 305 -77.01 5.42 -13.73
N ASP A 306 -77.02 6.27 -12.71
CA ASP A 306 -76.05 6.34 -11.62
C ASP A 306 -75.86 4.94 -11.01
N ASN A 307 -74.61 4.44 -11.07
CA ASN A 307 -74.05 3.41 -10.20
C ASN A 307 -72.58 3.16 -10.58
N GLY A 308 -71.65 3.81 -9.87
CA GLY A 308 -70.23 3.50 -9.95
C GLY A 308 -69.40 4.32 -8.97
N ILE A 309 -69.35 3.90 -7.70
CA ILE A 309 -68.53 4.51 -6.64
C ILE A 309 -67.08 4.02 -6.76
N ASN A 310 -66.12 4.95 -6.64
CA ASN A 310 -64.67 4.73 -6.60
C ASN A 310 -64.27 3.95 -5.32
N GLY A 311 -63.37 2.96 -5.44
CA GLY A 311 -62.77 2.28 -4.29
C GLY A 311 -61.35 2.75 -4.06
N ASP A 312 -61.03 3.13 -2.82
CA ASP A 312 -59.66 3.42 -2.39
C ASP A 312 -58.85 2.11 -2.31
N GLY A 313 -57.55 2.19 -2.56
CA GLY A 313 -56.64 1.08 -2.26
C GLY A 313 -56.41 0.99 -0.76
N GLY A 314 -56.25 -0.22 -0.21
CA GLY A 314 -55.90 -0.39 1.19
C GLY A 314 -54.45 0.00 1.47
N ASP A 315 -54.16 0.43 2.68
CA ASP A 315 -52.80 0.72 3.13
C ASP A 315 -51.99 -0.58 3.24
N GLY A 316 -50.68 -0.53 3.02
CA GLY A 316 -49.78 -1.63 3.38
C GLY A 316 -49.61 -1.71 4.89
N GLY A 317 -49.39 -2.90 5.44
CA GLY A 317 -49.10 -3.05 6.87
C GLY A 317 -47.65 -2.64 7.18
N ASP A 318 -47.37 -2.25 8.41
CA ASP A 318 -45.99 -1.97 8.87
C ASP A 318 -45.24 -3.27 9.18
N GLY A 319 -43.96 -3.33 8.82
CA GLY A 319 -43.08 -4.47 9.11
C GLY A 319 -42.80 -4.64 10.60
N GLY A 320 -42.52 -5.87 11.04
CA GLY A 320 -42.29 -6.18 12.46
C GLY A 320 -40.89 -5.78 12.96
N ASP A 321 -40.80 -5.38 14.23
CA ASP A 321 -39.54 -4.97 14.84
C ASP A 321 -38.63 -6.17 15.15
N ALA A 322 -37.31 -5.99 15.08
CA ALA A 322 -36.31 -6.97 15.48
C ALA A 322 -35.46 -6.44 16.63
N THR A 323 -35.66 -6.98 17.84
CA THR A 323 -35.01 -6.51 19.07
C THR A 323 -34.13 -7.60 19.70
N ILE A 324 -32.87 -7.28 20.02
CA ILE A 324 -31.97 -8.11 20.84
C ILE A 324 -31.51 -7.31 22.06
N VAL A 325 -31.60 -7.89 23.25
CA VAL A 325 -31.11 -7.31 24.51
C VAL A 325 -30.11 -8.29 25.12
N PHE A 326 -28.87 -7.88 25.34
CA PHE A 326 -27.82 -8.68 25.95
C PHE A 326 -27.16 -7.88 27.08
N THR A 327 -27.65 -8.04 28.31
CA THR A 327 -27.25 -7.15 29.42
C THR A 327 -26.83 -7.86 30.70
N GLY A 328 -25.89 -7.29 31.46
CA GLY A 328 -25.49 -7.83 32.77
C GLY A 328 -24.75 -9.17 32.74
N ASN A 329 -24.34 -9.69 31.58
CA ASN A 329 -23.76 -11.02 31.44
C ASN A 329 -22.24 -11.03 31.69
N THR A 330 -21.65 -12.14 32.12
CA THR A 330 -20.21 -12.32 32.23
C THR A 330 -19.74 -13.37 31.23
N ILE A 331 -18.79 -13.08 30.35
CA ILE A 331 -18.12 -14.02 29.45
C ILE A 331 -16.69 -14.21 29.94
N LYS A 332 -16.28 -15.44 30.23
CA LYS A 332 -14.99 -15.75 30.82
C LYS A 332 -14.24 -16.85 30.07
N GLY A 333 -13.03 -16.53 29.61
CA GLY A 333 -12.05 -17.49 29.11
C GLY A 333 -11.43 -18.31 30.25
N THR A 334 -11.02 -19.53 29.94
CA THR A 334 -10.48 -20.50 30.92
C THR A 334 -9.06 -20.93 30.63
N GLU A 335 -8.55 -20.70 29.41
CA GLU A 335 -7.17 -20.99 29.02
C GLU A 335 -6.46 -19.71 28.52
N SER A 336 -5.27 -19.88 27.94
CA SER A 336 -4.54 -18.83 27.22
C SER A 336 -4.83 -18.95 25.73
N TYR A 337 -5.09 -17.83 25.04
CA TYR A 337 -5.46 -17.76 23.61
C TYR A 337 -6.84 -18.31 23.24
N ASP A 338 -7.80 -18.26 24.16
CA ASP A 338 -9.22 -18.47 23.86
C ASP A 338 -9.72 -17.39 22.87
N ASN A 339 -10.59 -17.78 21.94
CA ASN A 339 -11.27 -16.85 21.04
C ASN A 339 -12.76 -16.82 21.41
N LEU A 340 -13.17 -15.73 22.05
CA LEU A 340 -14.50 -15.48 22.56
C LEU A 340 -15.28 -14.74 21.46
N ARG A 341 -16.39 -15.27 20.97
CA ARG A 341 -17.14 -14.66 19.85
C ARG A 341 -18.59 -14.37 20.23
N LEU A 342 -19.04 -13.14 19.99
CA LEU A 342 -20.46 -12.77 20.00
C LEU A 342 -20.83 -12.34 18.59
N SER A 343 -21.73 -13.07 17.95
CA SER A 343 -22.29 -12.69 16.67
C SER A 343 -23.77 -12.39 16.81
N VAL A 344 -24.21 -11.30 16.18
CA VAL A 344 -25.54 -10.72 16.29
C VAL A 344 -26.06 -10.49 14.88
N GLU A 345 -27.22 -11.05 14.57
CA GLU A 345 -27.90 -10.88 13.30
C GLU A 345 -29.29 -10.26 13.56
N LEU A 346 -29.53 -9.09 12.98
CA LEU A 346 -30.81 -8.38 13.05
C LEU A 346 -31.37 -8.20 11.65
N ASP A 347 -32.66 -8.49 11.50
CA ASP A 347 -33.41 -8.37 10.24
C ASP A 347 -34.81 -7.86 10.56
N ALA A 348 -35.09 -6.58 10.35
CA ALA A 348 -36.43 -6.04 10.58
C ALA A 348 -37.36 -6.39 9.41
N GLY A 349 -38.64 -6.57 9.70
CA GLY A 349 -39.61 -6.90 8.66
C GLY A 349 -39.81 -5.74 7.68
N ALA A 350 -39.95 -6.07 6.40
CA ALA A 350 -40.29 -5.07 5.38
C ALA A 350 -41.75 -4.62 5.49
N GLY A 351 -41.99 -3.34 5.24
CA GLY A 351 -43.33 -2.76 5.10
C GLY A 351 -44.09 -3.34 3.91
N GLY A 352 -45.40 -3.41 4.04
CA GLY A 352 -46.30 -3.88 3.01
C GLY A 352 -46.49 -2.81 1.95
N SER A 353 -46.57 -3.21 0.68
CA SER A 353 -46.91 -2.26 -0.38
C SER A 353 -48.38 -1.86 -0.34
N ALA A 354 -48.68 -0.59 -0.62
CA ALA A 354 -50.03 -0.08 -0.78
C ALA A 354 -50.84 -0.81 -1.87
N GLY A 355 -52.14 -0.93 -1.64
CA GLY A 355 -53.11 -1.23 -2.67
C GLY A 355 -53.28 -0.06 -3.64
N ALA A 356 -53.37 -0.33 -4.94
CA ALA A 356 -53.62 0.72 -5.91
C ALA A 356 -55.12 1.10 -5.95
N ALA A 357 -55.40 2.37 -6.21
CA ALA A 357 -56.76 2.87 -6.41
C ALA A 357 -57.35 2.43 -7.76
N GLY A 358 -58.69 2.34 -7.82
CA GLY A 358 -59.40 2.11 -9.08
C GLY A 358 -59.27 3.29 -10.07
N LYS A 359 -58.97 3.01 -11.35
CA LYS A 359 -58.83 4.02 -12.43
C LYS A 359 -60.16 4.32 -13.16
N ARG A 360 -60.51 5.60 -13.33
CA ARG A 360 -61.61 6.06 -14.22
C ARG A 360 -61.24 5.98 -15.72
N PRO A 361 -62.19 5.68 -16.64
CA PRO A 361 -62.14 6.16 -18.02
C PRO A 361 -62.81 7.56 -18.10
N PHE A 362 -62.04 8.56 -18.54
CA PHE A 362 -62.39 9.99 -18.64
C PHE A 362 -63.81 10.33 -19.14
N ILE A 363 -64.65 10.98 -18.31
CA ILE A 363 -65.67 11.96 -18.73
C ILE A 363 -65.80 13.06 -17.66
N ASN A 364 -65.78 14.32 -18.08
CA ASN A 364 -65.87 15.54 -17.27
C ASN A 364 -67.21 15.68 -16.51
N ASP A 365 -67.15 15.88 -15.19
CA ASP A 365 -67.92 16.92 -14.47
C ASP A 365 -67.28 17.16 -13.07
N ASP A 366 -67.28 18.40 -12.63
CA ASP A 366 -66.36 19.04 -11.65
C ASP A 366 -66.52 18.67 -10.14
N ASP A 367 -67.04 17.49 -9.77
CA ASP A 367 -67.12 17.04 -8.36
C ASP A 367 -66.51 15.62 -8.15
N ASP A 368 -65.27 15.45 -8.61
CA ASP A 368 -64.72 14.15 -9.00
C ASP A 368 -63.48 13.73 -8.17
N ILE A 369 -63.64 13.40 -6.88
CA ILE A 369 -62.50 12.93 -6.04
C ILE A 369 -62.01 11.56 -6.57
N PRO A 370 -60.77 11.43 -7.08
CA PRO A 370 -60.21 10.13 -7.47
C PRO A 370 -60.02 9.25 -6.23
N GLY A 371 -60.18 7.93 -6.38
CA GLY A 371 -59.78 7.01 -5.32
C GLY A 371 -58.30 7.21 -4.97
N ILE A 372 -57.99 7.20 -3.69
CA ILE A 372 -56.64 7.39 -3.16
C ILE A 372 -55.97 6.01 -3.09
N ALA A 373 -54.74 5.90 -3.62
CA ALA A 373 -53.95 4.70 -3.38
C ALA A 373 -53.55 4.70 -1.90
N GLY A 374 -53.52 3.52 -1.27
CA GLY A 374 -53.07 3.43 0.12
C GLY A 374 -51.66 3.97 0.30
N SER A 375 -51.25 4.19 1.54
CA SER A 375 -49.83 4.38 1.87
C SER A 375 -49.11 3.04 1.91
N ASP A 376 -47.84 3.02 1.50
CA ASP A 376 -46.95 1.90 1.83
C ASP A 376 -46.79 1.89 3.36
N GLY A 377 -46.70 0.69 3.95
CA GLY A 377 -46.40 0.54 5.37
C GLY A 377 -44.93 0.82 5.64
N THR A 378 -44.60 1.21 6.87
CA THR A 378 -43.20 1.48 7.24
C THR A 378 -42.45 0.16 7.49
N ASP A 379 -41.15 0.15 7.21
CA ASP A 379 -40.27 -0.95 7.64
C ASP A 379 -40.19 -1.00 9.18
N GLY A 380 -40.00 -2.20 9.74
CA GLY A 380 -39.79 -2.39 11.17
C GLY A 380 -38.43 -1.86 11.64
N GLN A 381 -38.25 -1.72 12.95
CA GLN A 381 -37.00 -1.23 13.55
C GLN A 381 -36.11 -2.37 14.08
N SER A 382 -34.83 -2.30 13.75
CA SER A 382 -33.78 -3.16 14.31
C SER A 382 -33.15 -2.51 15.56
N THR A 383 -33.27 -3.13 16.73
CA THR A 383 -32.70 -2.64 18.00
C THR A 383 -31.80 -3.69 18.66
N PHE A 384 -30.51 -3.41 18.84
CA PHE A 384 -29.63 -4.22 19.70
C PHE A 384 -29.22 -3.43 20.96
N THR A 385 -29.33 -4.03 22.14
CA THR A 385 -28.91 -3.45 23.43
C THR A 385 -27.82 -4.32 24.03
N PHE A 386 -26.66 -3.76 24.33
CA PHE A 386 -25.53 -4.48 24.92
C PHE A 386 -24.91 -3.66 26.07
N SER A 387 -25.29 -3.96 27.32
CA SER A 387 -24.94 -3.12 28.47
C SER A 387 -24.75 -3.89 29.78
N GLY A 388 -23.84 -3.46 30.66
CA GLY A 388 -23.65 -4.12 31.97
C GLY A 388 -22.87 -5.44 31.94
N ASN A 389 -22.32 -5.86 30.81
CA ASN A 389 -21.63 -7.15 30.66
C ASN A 389 -20.16 -7.09 31.13
N THR A 390 -19.55 -8.23 31.46
CA THR A 390 -18.14 -8.39 31.85
C THR A 390 -17.48 -9.43 30.95
N ILE A 391 -16.40 -9.07 30.25
CA ILE A 391 -15.61 -9.97 29.40
C ILE A 391 -14.24 -10.14 30.06
N ASP A 392 -13.92 -11.35 30.50
CA ASP A 392 -12.67 -11.70 31.18
C ASP A 392 -11.94 -12.76 30.35
N GLY A 393 -10.88 -12.39 29.64
CA GLY A 393 -10.10 -13.36 28.87
C GLY A 393 -9.45 -14.45 29.73
N GLY A 394 -9.33 -14.29 31.05
CA GLY A 394 -8.74 -15.33 31.90
C GLY A 394 -7.20 -15.24 31.97
N LEU A 395 -6.48 -16.29 31.53
CA LEU A 395 -5.03 -16.45 31.81
C LEU A 395 -4.09 -15.66 30.87
N GLY A 396 -4.63 -14.76 30.04
CA GLY A 396 -3.89 -13.85 29.13
C GLY A 396 -3.74 -14.35 27.68
N GLY A 397 -3.69 -13.41 26.72
CA GLY A 397 -3.50 -13.71 25.29
C GLY A 397 -4.77 -13.98 24.47
N ASN A 398 -5.95 -13.75 25.04
CA ASN A 398 -7.24 -14.18 24.45
C ASN A 398 -7.81 -13.12 23.49
N HIS A 399 -8.57 -13.56 22.49
CA HIS A 399 -9.22 -12.70 21.50
C HIS A 399 -10.71 -12.59 21.82
N PHE A 400 -11.33 -11.41 21.67
CA PHE A 400 -12.79 -11.25 21.66
C PHE A 400 -13.25 -10.69 20.33
N GLY A 401 -14.12 -11.43 19.63
CA GLY A 401 -14.77 -10.99 18.39
C GLY A 401 -16.23 -10.62 18.60
N LEU A 402 -16.64 -9.43 18.15
CA LEU A 402 -18.05 -9.01 18.02
C LEU A 402 -18.40 -8.89 16.53
N ASP A 403 -19.23 -9.78 15.99
CA ASP A 403 -19.74 -9.65 14.63
C ASP A 403 -21.19 -9.17 14.66
N TYR A 404 -21.43 -7.97 14.15
CA TYR A 404 -22.77 -7.46 13.93
C TYR A 404 -23.13 -7.56 12.45
N ARG A 405 -24.26 -8.19 12.15
CA ARG A 405 -24.81 -8.31 10.81
C ARG A 405 -26.22 -7.73 10.78
N HIS A 406 -26.46 -6.79 9.87
CA HIS A 406 -27.79 -6.30 9.57
C HIS A 406 -28.22 -6.77 8.17
N VAL A 407 -29.44 -7.30 8.07
CA VAL A 407 -30.08 -7.71 6.83
C VAL A 407 -31.34 -6.86 6.70
N GLY A 408 -31.58 -6.25 5.54
CA GLY A 408 -32.81 -5.49 5.30
C GLY A 408 -33.32 -5.73 3.88
N GLU A 409 -34.61 -6.04 3.72
CA GLU A 409 -35.25 -6.25 2.42
C GLU A 409 -36.01 -4.98 1.95
N GLY A 410 -35.33 -4.13 1.17
CA GLY A 410 -35.92 -3.52 -0.03
C GLY A 410 -36.87 -2.30 0.09
N ALA A 411 -36.30 -1.16 -0.34
CA ALA A 411 -36.85 -0.25 -1.36
C ALA A 411 -38.15 0.53 -1.06
N SER A 412 -38.14 1.38 -0.03
CA SER A 412 -38.61 2.78 -0.09
C SER A 412 -38.77 3.36 1.32
N GLU A 413 -37.73 3.93 1.93
CA GLU A 413 -37.92 5.15 2.74
C GLU A 413 -36.64 5.81 3.26
N THR A 414 -36.83 7.08 3.58
CA THR A 414 -35.92 8.15 4.00
C THR A 414 -35.69 8.20 5.51
N VAL A 415 -35.45 7.07 6.17
CA VAL A 415 -35.13 7.08 7.61
C VAL A 415 -33.65 6.73 7.79
N PRO A 416 -32.80 7.66 8.26
CA PRO A 416 -31.41 7.37 8.52
C PRO A 416 -31.33 6.34 9.65
N MET A 417 -30.57 5.26 9.43
CA MET A 417 -30.12 4.43 10.54
C MET A 417 -29.33 5.35 11.48
N GLU A 418 -29.81 5.55 12.71
CA GLU A 418 -29.03 6.23 13.74
C GLU A 418 -27.72 5.46 13.90
N SER A 419 -26.61 6.15 13.71
CA SER A 419 -25.25 5.60 13.61
C SER A 419 -24.95 4.58 14.71
N VAL A 420 -24.23 3.49 14.38
CA VAL A 420 -23.74 2.56 15.39
C VAL A 420 -22.63 3.26 16.17
N TYR A 421 -22.97 3.74 17.37
CA TYR A 421 -22.08 4.47 18.27
C TYR A 421 -21.56 3.57 19.38
N ILE A 422 -20.34 3.06 19.23
CA ILE A 422 -19.58 2.31 20.22
C ILE A 422 -18.76 3.31 21.06
N ASN A 423 -19.40 4.06 21.96
CA ASN A 423 -18.67 4.86 22.96
C ASN A 423 -18.00 3.94 23.99
N LEU A 424 -16.81 4.23 24.51
CA LEU A 424 -16.15 3.50 25.61
C LEU A 424 -15.49 4.45 26.63
N THR A 425 -15.94 5.69 26.68
CA THR A 425 -15.32 6.90 27.30
C THR A 425 -15.30 6.91 28.85
N THR A 426 -15.22 5.75 29.52
CA THR A 426 -15.02 5.59 31.00
C THR A 426 -15.04 4.11 31.46
N GLY A 427 -14.83 3.15 30.54
CA GLY A 427 -15.24 1.76 30.76
C GLY A 427 -16.72 1.53 30.41
N ALA A 428 -17.18 2.07 29.27
CA ALA A 428 -18.60 2.02 28.92
C ALA A 428 -18.89 1.94 27.41
N PHE A 429 -18.89 0.72 26.82
CA PHE A 429 -19.56 0.36 25.54
C PHE A 429 -21.05 0.68 25.66
N ASN A 430 -21.64 1.56 24.82
CA ASN A 430 -23.01 2.03 25.04
C ASN A 430 -23.96 1.85 23.84
N MET A 431 -24.45 0.62 23.67
CA MET A 431 -25.80 0.37 23.14
C MET A 431 -26.77 0.30 24.32
N GLY A 432 -27.42 1.42 24.65
CA GLY A 432 -28.45 1.51 25.70
C GLY A 432 -27.92 1.55 27.15
N MET A 433 -27.73 2.77 27.67
CA MET A 433 -27.69 3.18 29.09
C MET A 433 -27.00 2.25 30.13
N GLY A 434 -25.85 1.61 29.85
CA GLY A 434 -25.11 0.88 30.91
C GLY A 434 -23.71 0.37 30.56
N ALA A 435 -22.77 0.43 31.51
CA ALA A 435 -21.33 0.18 31.33
C ALA A 435 -20.94 -1.31 31.25
N ASN A 436 -20.10 -1.71 30.27
CA ASN A 436 -19.51 -3.04 30.12
C ASN A 436 -18.02 -3.06 30.55
N THR A 437 -17.50 -4.16 31.10
CA THR A 437 -16.09 -4.31 31.55
C THR A 437 -15.33 -5.33 30.69
N ILE A 438 -14.13 -5.01 30.18
CA ILE A 438 -13.26 -5.96 29.44
C ILE A 438 -11.90 -6.04 30.13
N MET A 439 -11.39 -7.26 30.38
CA MET A 439 -10.08 -7.50 31.02
C MET A 439 -9.43 -8.79 30.50
N ASN A 440 -8.10 -8.87 30.55
CA ASN A 440 -7.31 -10.05 30.12
C ASN A 440 -7.50 -10.50 28.65
N VAL A 441 -7.94 -9.59 27.78
CA VAL A 441 -8.07 -9.77 26.32
C VAL A 441 -6.87 -9.09 25.65
N ALA A 442 -6.22 -9.77 24.72
CA ALA A 442 -5.12 -9.25 23.91
C ALA A 442 -5.61 -8.56 22.64
N ASP A 443 -6.53 -9.20 21.91
CA ASP A 443 -7.07 -8.65 20.66
C ASP A 443 -8.60 -8.54 20.73
N LEU A 444 -9.14 -7.39 20.30
CA LEU A 444 -10.57 -7.12 20.24
C LEU A 444 -10.96 -6.84 18.79
N ASP A 445 -11.63 -7.80 18.16
CA ASP A 445 -12.10 -7.71 16.78
C ASP A 445 -13.58 -7.27 16.78
N VAL A 446 -13.92 -6.20 16.08
CA VAL A 446 -15.31 -5.77 15.85
C VAL A 446 -15.57 -5.77 14.35
N SER A 447 -16.41 -6.67 13.88
CA SER A 447 -16.84 -6.73 12.48
C SER A 447 -18.28 -6.27 12.36
N VAL A 448 -18.54 -5.33 11.45
CA VAL A 448 -19.88 -4.82 11.16
C VAL A 448 -20.15 -5.00 9.67
N SER A 449 -21.22 -5.70 9.31
CA SER A 449 -21.59 -5.98 7.92
C SER A 449 -23.06 -5.69 7.64
N GLU A 450 -23.34 -5.09 6.48
CA GLU A 450 -24.69 -4.84 5.97
C GLU A 450 -24.90 -5.54 4.63
N TRP A 451 -26.09 -6.08 4.41
CA TRP A 451 -26.50 -6.65 3.13
C TRP A 451 -27.64 -5.79 2.55
N TYR A 452 -27.33 -4.65 1.91
CA TYR A 452 -28.04 -4.00 0.78
C TYR A 452 -27.67 -2.51 0.66
N TYR A 453 -27.58 -2.00 -0.58
CA TYR A 453 -27.15 -0.63 -0.91
C TYR A 453 -28.22 0.41 -0.59
N ASP A 454 -28.08 1.15 0.50
CA ASP A 454 -28.72 2.46 0.64
C ASP A 454 -27.84 3.58 0.04
N ALA A 455 -28.48 4.70 -0.31
CA ALA A 455 -27.79 5.90 -0.78
C ALA A 455 -27.36 6.84 0.38
N ASN A 456 -27.67 6.49 1.63
CA ASN A 456 -27.62 7.36 2.81
C ASN A 456 -26.77 6.76 3.94
N GLY A 457 -25.58 6.24 3.60
CA GLY A 457 -24.40 6.18 4.46
C GLY A 457 -24.59 5.71 5.91
N PHE A 458 -24.38 4.43 6.15
CA PHE A 458 -24.11 3.88 7.47
C PHE A 458 -22.71 4.33 7.97
N ALA A 459 -22.60 4.77 9.24
CA ALA A 459 -21.35 5.16 9.88
C ALA A 459 -21.17 4.41 11.22
N VAL A 460 -20.02 3.77 11.40
CA VAL A 460 -19.62 3.09 12.63
C VAL A 460 -18.64 3.99 13.38
N TYR A 461 -19.06 4.49 14.54
CA TYR A 461 -18.21 5.30 15.40
C TYR A 461 -17.81 4.49 16.63
N VAL A 462 -16.54 4.14 16.76
CA VAL A 462 -15.97 3.60 18.00
C VAL A 462 -15.24 4.73 18.73
N SER A 463 -15.41 4.84 20.03
CA SER A 463 -14.67 5.77 20.88
C SER A 463 -14.11 5.00 22.06
N LEU A 464 -12.80 4.99 22.26
CA LEU A 464 -12.11 4.41 23.41
C LEU A 464 -11.71 5.49 24.46
N GLU A 465 -12.22 5.40 25.69
CA GLU A 465 -11.42 5.72 26.89
C GLU A 465 -11.44 4.51 27.83
N THR A 466 -11.13 3.33 27.30
CA THR A 466 -11.04 2.11 28.12
C THR A 466 -9.62 1.92 28.64
N THR A 467 -9.51 1.79 29.96
CA THR A 467 -8.35 1.15 30.57
C THR A 467 -8.50 -0.36 30.33
N LEU A 468 -7.75 -0.96 29.40
CA LEU A 468 -7.56 -2.42 29.44
C LEU A 468 -6.75 -2.75 30.70
N ILE A 469 -7.44 -3.26 31.72
CA ILE A 469 -6.80 -3.60 33.00
C ILE A 469 -6.10 -4.96 32.85
N GLY A 470 -4.77 -4.95 32.73
CA GLY A 470 -3.91 -6.14 32.90
C GLY A 470 -3.35 -6.80 31.63
N SER A 471 -3.53 -6.21 30.45
CA SER A 471 -2.93 -6.68 29.19
C SER A 471 -1.63 -5.94 28.87
N SER A 472 -0.62 -6.63 28.34
CA SER A 472 0.62 -6.02 27.83
C SER A 472 0.35 -4.95 26.76
N ASP A 473 1.26 -3.99 26.58
CA ASP A 473 1.19 -2.82 25.68
C ASP A 473 1.09 -3.13 24.16
N ALA A 474 0.54 -4.28 23.76
CA ALA A 474 0.50 -4.78 22.38
C ALA A 474 -0.91 -5.28 21.97
N ASN A 475 -1.96 -4.62 22.47
CA ASN A 475 -3.32 -5.00 22.11
C ASN A 475 -3.68 -4.45 20.73
N ARG A 476 -4.29 -5.25 19.86
CA ARG A 476 -4.86 -4.78 18.59
C ARG A 476 -6.37 -4.71 18.70
N PHE A 477 -6.92 -3.55 18.39
CA PHE A 477 -8.35 -3.37 18.15
C PHE A 477 -8.54 -3.27 16.64
N ASN A 478 -9.27 -4.23 16.07
CA ASN A 478 -9.50 -4.30 14.64
C ASN A 478 -10.97 -4.02 14.35
N VAL A 479 -11.26 -2.98 13.57
CA VAL A 479 -12.63 -2.71 13.07
C VAL A 479 -12.69 -2.99 11.57
N TYR A 480 -13.59 -3.90 11.20
CA TYR A 480 -13.88 -4.25 9.82
C TYR A 480 -15.27 -3.74 9.47
N SER A 481 -15.37 -2.82 8.51
CA SER A 481 -16.65 -2.36 7.94
C SER A 481 -16.67 -2.66 6.45
N HIS A 482 -17.84 -3.01 5.91
CA HIS A 482 -18.08 -3.09 4.46
C HIS A 482 -18.64 -1.77 3.90
N ASN A 483 -18.66 -0.66 4.67
CA ASN A 483 -19.15 0.67 4.24
C ASN A 483 -18.58 1.90 5.00
N ARG A 484 -18.14 2.87 4.21
CA ARG A 484 -18.13 4.37 4.24
C ARG A 484 -17.57 5.15 5.42
N SER A 485 -17.66 4.76 6.70
CA SER A 485 -16.97 5.51 7.76
C SER A 485 -16.70 4.68 9.03
N ILE A 486 -15.41 4.59 9.41
CA ILE A 486 -14.92 3.99 10.65
C ILE A 486 -14.18 5.07 11.43
N GLY A 487 -14.59 5.33 12.67
CA GLY A 487 -13.92 6.29 13.56
C GLY A 487 -13.45 5.64 14.87
N GLU A 488 -12.27 5.97 15.40
CA GLU A 488 -11.73 5.41 16.66
C GLU A 488 -11.01 6.42 17.56
N THR A 489 -11.41 6.57 18.84
CA THR A 489 -10.66 7.41 19.80
C THR A 489 -9.80 6.54 20.72
N GLY A 490 -8.45 6.54 20.70
CA GLY A 490 -7.61 6.06 21.82
C GLY A 490 -7.05 4.63 21.78
N ASN A 491 -5.72 4.50 21.98
CA ASN A 491 -4.85 3.30 21.80
C ASN A 491 -4.66 2.87 20.33
N SER A 492 -3.48 2.32 20.02
CA SER A 492 -3.12 1.78 18.70
C SER A 492 -4.14 0.78 18.13
N ALA A 493 -4.62 1.04 16.93
CA ALA A 493 -5.65 0.30 16.23
C ALA A 493 -5.22 -0.07 14.79
N PHE A 494 -5.89 -1.07 14.21
CA PHE A 494 -5.79 -1.38 12.78
C PHE A 494 -7.19 -1.26 12.16
N LEU A 495 -7.39 -0.25 11.31
CA LEU A 495 -8.66 0.02 10.63
C LEU A 495 -8.55 -0.44 9.18
N SER A 496 -9.54 -1.19 8.68
CA SER A 496 -9.59 -1.59 7.27
C SER A 496 -10.96 -1.36 6.63
N GLY A 497 -10.96 -0.70 5.46
CA GLY A 497 -12.15 -0.42 4.64
C GLY A 497 -12.52 -1.53 3.63
N GLU A 498 -11.61 -2.47 3.40
CA GLU A 498 -11.70 -3.57 2.43
C GLU A 498 -11.92 -3.14 0.96
N GLY A 499 -13.13 -2.76 0.57
CA GLY A 499 -13.42 -2.38 -0.80
C GLY A 499 -14.65 -1.49 -0.86
N GLY A 500 -14.57 -0.41 -1.62
CA GLY A 500 -15.56 0.65 -1.55
C GLY A 500 -14.88 2.01 -1.65
N ASN A 501 -15.57 3.06 -1.19
CA ASN A 501 -14.92 4.34 -0.94
C ASN A 501 -15.15 4.62 0.54
N ASP A 502 -14.11 4.51 1.32
CA ASP A 502 -14.18 4.41 2.77
C ASP A 502 -13.55 5.61 3.46
N SER A 503 -14.10 6.02 4.60
CA SER A 503 -13.55 7.11 5.42
C SER A 503 -13.07 6.54 6.75
N LEU A 504 -11.78 6.29 6.88
CA LEU A 504 -11.15 5.79 8.09
C LEU A 504 -10.59 6.97 8.89
N ALA A 505 -10.96 7.09 10.15
CA ALA A 505 -10.50 8.16 11.03
C ALA A 505 -10.12 7.63 12.41
N SER A 506 -8.82 7.49 12.69
CA SER A 506 -8.33 7.41 14.05
C SER A 506 -8.13 8.81 14.63
N TRP A 507 -8.18 8.93 15.96
CA TRP A 507 -8.04 10.23 16.64
C TRP A 507 -6.76 10.32 17.46
N THR A 508 -6.44 9.30 18.24
CA THR A 508 -5.26 9.28 19.11
C THR A 508 -4.76 7.85 19.22
N GLY A 509 -3.47 7.60 19.11
CA GLY A 509 -2.94 6.24 19.02
C GLY A 509 -1.82 6.19 17.98
N ASN A 510 -1.10 5.07 17.91
CA ASN A 510 -0.24 4.81 16.75
C ASN A 510 -0.98 3.76 15.92
N ASP A 511 -1.69 4.20 14.91
CA ASP A 511 -2.75 3.46 14.23
C ASP A 511 -2.30 3.03 12.82
N VAL A 512 -2.90 1.98 12.29
CA VAL A 512 -2.68 1.50 10.92
C VAL A 512 -3.98 1.56 10.15
N LEU A 513 -4.04 2.35 9.08
CA LEU A 513 -5.24 2.57 8.30
C LEU A 513 -5.05 2.00 6.88
N ASP A 514 -5.89 1.04 6.51
CA ASP A 514 -5.89 0.36 5.21
C ASP A 514 -7.25 0.56 4.52
N GLY A 515 -7.35 1.53 3.63
CA GLY A 515 -8.59 1.80 2.89
C GLY A 515 -9.07 0.60 2.08
N GLY A 516 -8.14 -0.23 1.61
CA GLY A 516 -8.42 -1.29 0.67
C GLY A 516 -8.71 -0.72 -0.73
N HIS A 517 -9.58 -1.38 -1.48
CA HIS A 517 -9.83 -0.97 -2.87
C HIS A 517 -10.80 0.21 -2.94
N GLY A 518 -10.35 1.33 -3.53
CA GLY A 518 -11.24 2.32 -4.13
C GLY A 518 -10.74 3.74 -3.99
N ALA A 519 -11.58 4.65 -3.48
CA ALA A 519 -11.19 6.04 -3.26
C ALA A 519 -11.48 6.42 -1.82
N ASP A 520 -10.46 6.26 -0.98
CA ASP A 520 -10.61 6.28 0.46
C ASP A 520 -10.14 7.61 1.07
N THR A 521 -10.59 7.91 2.28
CA THR A 521 -10.17 9.07 3.08
C THR A 521 -9.67 8.58 4.43
N LEU A 522 -8.37 8.68 4.67
CA LEU A 522 -7.69 8.17 5.85
C LEU A 522 -7.22 9.35 6.72
N THR A 523 -7.63 9.39 7.98
CA THR A 523 -7.27 10.43 8.97
C THR A 523 -6.68 9.74 10.20
N GLY A 524 -5.41 9.97 10.52
CA GLY A 524 -4.70 9.29 11.61
C GLY A 524 -4.90 9.95 12.97
N GLY A 525 -4.79 11.28 13.00
CA GLY A 525 -4.89 12.04 14.24
C GLY A 525 -3.59 12.03 15.04
N LEU A 526 -3.67 12.08 16.38
CA LEU A 526 -2.49 12.17 17.24
C LEU A 526 -1.78 10.82 17.43
N GLY A 527 -0.48 10.77 17.17
CA GLY A 527 0.43 9.65 17.39
C GLY A 527 1.09 9.23 16.08
N ASP A 528 1.97 8.23 16.12
CA ASP A 528 2.73 7.84 14.92
C ASP A 528 1.93 6.81 14.11
N ASP A 529 1.24 7.26 13.07
CA ASP A 529 0.29 6.47 12.29
C ASP A 529 0.90 5.89 11.01
N SER A 530 0.21 4.90 10.43
CA SER A 530 0.63 4.22 9.20
C SER A 530 -0.52 4.03 8.22
N TYR A 531 -0.41 4.56 7.01
CA TYR A 531 -1.42 4.46 5.95
C TYR A 531 -0.99 3.47 4.88
N ILE A 532 -1.84 2.52 4.51
CA ILE A 532 -1.63 1.63 3.37
C ILE A 532 -2.38 2.20 2.17
N ILE A 533 -1.64 2.49 1.09
CA ILE A 533 -2.17 3.14 -0.11
C ILE A 533 -1.97 2.25 -1.33
N ASP A 534 -3.07 1.94 -2.02
CA ASP A 534 -3.08 1.17 -3.25
C ASP A 534 -3.71 1.91 -4.44
N SER A 535 -4.37 3.04 -4.19
CA SER A 535 -5.10 3.82 -5.18
C SER A 535 -4.66 5.29 -5.19
N MET A 536 -4.54 5.86 -6.39
CA MET A 536 -4.22 7.29 -6.54
C MET A 536 -5.37 8.22 -6.14
N LEU A 537 -6.53 7.65 -5.84
CA LEU A 537 -7.72 8.38 -5.40
C LEU A 537 -7.83 8.46 -3.88
N ASP A 538 -6.96 7.77 -3.15
CA ASP A 538 -6.94 7.81 -1.70
C ASP A 538 -6.43 9.17 -1.21
N GLN A 539 -7.04 9.65 -0.13
CA GLN A 539 -6.73 10.93 0.50
C GLN A 539 -6.30 10.70 1.94
N ILE A 540 -5.06 11.08 2.27
CA ILE A 540 -4.59 11.13 3.66
C ILE A 540 -4.83 12.55 4.21
N ILE A 541 -5.35 12.65 5.43
CA ILE A 541 -5.62 13.89 6.14
C ILE A 541 -4.84 13.87 7.46
N GLU A 542 -3.76 14.63 7.51
CA GLU A 542 -2.92 14.81 8.70
C GLU A 542 -2.76 16.28 9.07
N ALA A 543 -2.73 16.59 10.37
CA ALA A 543 -2.41 17.93 10.85
C ALA A 543 -0.99 18.03 11.42
N ALA A 544 -0.45 19.25 11.44
CA ALA A 544 0.93 19.47 11.84
C ALA A 544 1.15 19.19 13.33
N GLY A 545 2.14 18.34 13.64
CA GLY A 545 2.55 18.03 15.00
C GLY A 545 1.66 17.01 15.71
N GLU A 546 0.95 16.19 14.93
CA GLU A 546 0.12 15.11 15.46
C GLU A 546 0.93 13.81 15.69
N GLY A 547 2.00 13.57 14.94
CA GLY A 547 2.95 12.49 15.22
C GLY A 547 4.10 12.46 14.22
N SER A 548 4.71 11.29 14.04
CA SER A 548 5.62 10.97 12.94
C SER A 548 5.02 9.85 12.09
N ASP A 549 4.44 10.21 10.97
CA ASP A 549 3.54 9.31 10.25
C ASP A 549 4.21 8.63 9.06
N THR A 550 3.71 7.47 8.66
CA THR A 550 4.27 6.64 7.58
C THR A 550 3.22 6.26 6.54
N VAL A 551 3.52 6.45 5.25
CA VAL A 551 2.74 5.86 4.16
C VAL A 551 3.45 4.63 3.59
N LEU A 552 2.74 3.50 3.53
CA LEU A 552 3.12 2.31 2.80
C LEU A 552 2.37 2.31 1.45
N SER A 553 3.05 2.68 0.36
CA SER A 553 2.42 2.84 -0.96
C SER A 553 2.81 1.71 -1.91
N SER A 554 1.85 1.10 -2.62
CA SER A 554 2.13 0.18 -3.73
C SER A 554 2.14 0.86 -5.10
N ILE A 555 1.90 2.17 -5.14
CA ILE A 555 1.84 3.02 -6.33
C ILE A 555 2.83 4.19 -6.25
N THR A 556 3.02 4.90 -7.36
CA THR A 556 3.76 6.17 -7.35
C THR A 556 2.99 7.22 -6.56
N LEU A 557 3.65 7.86 -5.60
CA LEU A 557 3.01 8.80 -4.68
C LEU A 557 3.90 10.00 -4.35
N THR A 558 3.26 11.14 -4.10
CA THR A 558 3.89 12.30 -3.47
C THR A 558 3.48 12.32 -2.00
N THR A 559 4.44 12.43 -1.09
CA THR A 559 4.21 12.45 0.35
C THR A 559 3.12 13.46 0.69
N PRO A 560 2.02 13.03 1.34
CA PRO A 560 0.95 13.91 1.77
C PRO A 560 1.47 15.00 2.72
N VAL A 561 0.69 16.08 2.85
CA VAL A 561 1.01 17.17 3.77
C VAL A 561 1.05 16.64 5.20
N ASN A 562 2.09 17.03 5.96
CA ASN A 562 2.34 16.63 7.35
C ASN A 562 2.60 15.13 7.56
N VAL A 563 3.06 14.41 6.53
CA VAL A 563 3.56 13.04 6.70
C VAL A 563 5.07 13.02 6.49
N GLU A 564 5.81 12.38 7.39
CA GLU A 564 7.28 12.42 7.39
C GLU A 564 7.93 11.22 6.67
N SER A 565 7.22 10.11 6.47
CA SER A 565 7.80 8.88 5.93
C SER A 565 6.95 8.29 4.80
N LEU A 566 7.57 7.95 3.67
CA LEU A 566 6.95 7.27 2.55
C LEU A 566 7.80 6.07 2.14
N VAL A 567 7.22 4.88 2.25
CA VAL A 567 7.83 3.59 1.93
C VAL A 567 7.08 2.96 0.77
N LEU A 568 7.78 2.74 -0.34
CA LEU A 568 7.26 2.01 -1.49
C LEU A 568 7.28 0.51 -1.20
N THR A 569 6.23 -0.18 -1.59
CA THR A 569 6.04 -1.62 -1.37
C THR A 569 5.95 -2.38 -2.71
N GLY A 570 6.08 -3.70 -2.65
CA GLY A 570 6.04 -4.55 -3.84
C GLY A 570 7.33 -4.51 -4.67
N ASN A 571 7.22 -4.84 -5.96
CA ASN A 571 8.35 -4.93 -6.90
C ASN A 571 8.10 -4.13 -8.19
N ALA A 572 7.09 -3.27 -8.21
CA ALA A 572 6.78 -2.45 -9.37
C ALA A 572 7.71 -1.23 -9.43
N ASN A 573 8.05 -0.78 -10.63
CA ASN A 573 8.81 0.46 -10.83
C ASN A 573 7.89 1.66 -10.56
N VAL A 574 7.76 2.02 -9.29
CA VAL A 574 7.00 3.16 -8.78
C VAL A 574 7.95 4.20 -8.21
N ASN A 575 7.48 5.43 -8.00
CA ASN A 575 8.33 6.55 -7.59
C ASN A 575 7.79 7.20 -6.31
N ALA A 576 8.66 7.88 -5.57
CA ALA A 576 8.30 8.66 -4.40
C ALA A 576 8.78 10.10 -4.58
N THR A 577 7.97 11.06 -4.16
CA THR A 577 8.35 12.47 -4.09
C THR A 577 8.01 13.00 -2.71
N GLY A 578 8.98 13.52 -1.98
CA GLY A 578 8.81 14.15 -0.69
C GLY A 578 8.11 15.51 -0.77
N SER A 579 8.11 16.17 0.37
CA SER A 579 7.44 17.43 0.64
C SER A 579 8.44 18.60 0.64
N ALA A 580 8.10 19.67 1.37
CA ALA A 580 9.03 20.76 1.69
C ALA A 580 9.54 20.66 3.15
N GLY A 581 9.19 19.57 3.84
CA GLY A 581 9.67 19.19 5.17
C GLY A 581 10.80 18.17 5.09
N SER A 582 11.28 17.67 6.23
CA SER A 582 12.31 16.62 6.25
C SER A 582 11.65 15.26 6.12
N ASP A 583 11.88 14.56 5.00
CA ASP A 583 11.20 13.31 4.69
C ASP A 583 12.12 12.09 4.78
N VAL A 584 11.55 10.92 5.06
CA VAL A 584 12.18 9.62 4.92
C VAL A 584 11.54 8.90 3.73
N LEU A 585 12.28 8.72 2.65
CA LEU A 585 11.81 8.06 1.44
C LEU A 585 12.51 6.71 1.27
N VAL A 586 11.75 5.63 1.23
CA VAL A 586 12.28 4.28 1.05
C VAL A 586 11.67 3.67 -0.21
N GLY A 587 12.51 3.30 -1.16
CA GLY A 587 12.18 2.57 -2.37
C GLY A 587 11.80 1.11 -2.09
N ASN A 588 11.41 0.41 -3.15
CA ASN A 588 11.09 -1.01 -3.16
C ASN A 588 12.16 -1.79 -3.93
N ALA A 589 11.86 -3.01 -4.39
CA ALA A 589 12.85 -3.82 -5.14
C ALA A 589 12.84 -3.56 -6.67
N GLY A 590 12.05 -2.59 -7.13
CA GLY A 590 12.00 -2.14 -8.52
C GLY A 590 12.77 -0.84 -8.69
N ASN A 591 12.98 -0.42 -9.94
CA ASN A 591 13.71 0.81 -10.24
C ASN A 591 12.84 2.02 -9.87
N ASN A 592 13.25 2.79 -8.87
CA ASN A 592 12.52 3.92 -8.32
C ASN A 592 13.21 5.26 -8.66
N ALA A 593 12.40 6.29 -8.87
CA ALA A 593 12.85 7.67 -8.74
C ALA A 593 12.38 8.21 -7.38
N LEU A 594 13.33 8.60 -6.52
CA LEU A 594 13.10 9.18 -5.20
C LEU A 594 13.56 10.64 -5.23
N THR A 595 12.63 11.58 -5.01
CA THR A 595 12.94 13.02 -4.95
C THR A 595 12.54 13.58 -3.59
N GLY A 596 13.48 14.03 -2.76
CA GLY A 596 13.23 14.58 -1.41
C GLY A 596 12.45 15.90 -1.47
N GLY A 597 12.92 16.85 -2.28
CA GLY A 597 12.24 18.12 -2.50
C GLY A 597 12.94 19.25 -1.76
N GLY A 598 12.46 19.64 -0.59
CA GLY A 598 13.26 20.51 0.26
C GLY A 598 13.09 20.11 1.70
N GLY A 599 14.16 20.11 2.48
CA GLY A 599 14.11 19.47 3.79
C GLY A 599 15.47 18.92 4.12
N LYS A 600 15.60 18.13 5.17
CA LYS A 600 16.81 17.30 5.33
C LYS A 600 16.35 15.87 5.21
N ASP A 601 16.47 15.34 4.01
CA ASP A 601 15.79 14.13 3.62
C ASP A 601 16.70 12.91 3.75
N ASN A 602 16.10 11.75 3.97
CA ASN A 602 16.79 10.46 4.01
C ASN A 602 16.17 9.51 2.99
N LEU A 603 16.88 9.33 1.87
CA LEU A 603 16.45 8.54 0.73
C LEU A 603 17.19 7.18 0.72
N SER A 604 16.45 6.09 0.53
CA SER A 604 16.99 4.74 0.42
C SER A 604 16.38 4.01 -0.79
N GLY A 605 17.14 3.74 -1.84
CA GLY A 605 16.69 3.06 -3.06
C GLY A 605 16.28 1.60 -2.84
N GLN A 606 17.07 0.87 -2.04
CA GLN A 606 16.96 -0.58 -1.78
C GLN A 606 17.55 -1.45 -2.87
N ALA A 607 16.73 -1.96 -3.79
CA ALA A 607 17.22 -2.81 -4.87
C ALA A 607 16.55 -2.39 -6.17
N GLY A 608 17.28 -2.45 -7.28
CA GLY A 608 16.84 -1.84 -8.54
C GLY A 608 17.86 -0.81 -8.98
N ASP A 609 17.73 -0.33 -10.22
CA ASP A 609 18.53 0.82 -10.66
C ASP A 609 17.75 2.10 -10.30
N ASP A 610 18.10 2.73 -9.19
CA ASP A 610 17.35 3.84 -8.59
C ASP A 610 17.94 5.21 -8.93
N ALA A 611 17.10 6.24 -8.98
CA ALA A 611 17.49 7.64 -9.13
C ALA A 611 17.11 8.42 -7.87
N LEU A 612 18.11 8.89 -7.12
CA LEU A 612 17.95 9.60 -5.86
C LEU A 612 18.33 11.07 -6.02
N ASP A 613 17.39 11.96 -5.72
CA ASP A 613 17.55 13.41 -5.72
C ASP A 613 17.09 13.95 -4.37
N GLY A 614 18.00 14.35 -3.50
CA GLY A 614 17.63 14.98 -2.21
C GLY A 614 16.86 16.29 -2.40
N GLY A 615 17.09 16.99 -3.51
CA GLY A 615 16.60 18.34 -3.72
C GLY A 615 17.38 19.34 -2.87
N THR A 616 16.68 20.29 -2.24
CA THR A 616 17.34 21.38 -1.54
C THR A 616 17.69 21.05 -0.08
N ASN A 617 18.81 21.62 0.37
CA ASN A 617 19.44 21.45 1.69
C ASN A 617 20.31 20.19 1.76
N ALA A 618 20.43 19.53 2.91
CA ALA A 618 21.53 18.60 3.16
C ALA A 618 20.96 17.22 3.46
N ASP A 619 21.06 16.35 2.46
CA ASP A 619 20.31 15.10 2.42
C ASP A 619 21.22 13.87 2.52
N VAL A 620 20.66 12.74 2.93
CA VAL A 620 21.34 11.45 2.96
C VAL A 620 20.71 10.56 1.91
N MET A 621 21.52 10.02 1.01
CA MET A 621 21.08 9.15 -0.07
C MET A 621 21.85 7.83 -0.03
N THR A 622 21.12 6.72 0.02
CA THR A 622 21.64 5.34 -0.01
C THR A 622 20.99 4.63 -1.20
N GLY A 623 21.75 4.18 -2.18
CA GLY A 623 21.23 3.47 -3.36
C GLY A 623 20.84 2.05 -3.00
N GLY A 624 21.85 1.21 -2.73
CA GLY A 624 21.65 -0.20 -2.42
C GLY A 624 22.06 -1.07 -3.60
N LEU A 625 21.33 -2.17 -3.86
CA LEU A 625 21.68 -3.11 -4.92
C LEU A 625 21.16 -2.63 -6.29
N GLY A 626 22.04 -2.53 -7.28
CA GLY A 626 21.68 -2.09 -8.64
C GLY A 626 22.55 -0.89 -9.02
N ASN A 627 22.37 -0.36 -10.23
CA ASN A 627 23.18 0.76 -10.70
C ASN A 627 22.45 2.07 -10.42
N ASP A 628 22.79 2.70 -9.31
CA ASP A 628 22.06 3.83 -8.79
C ASP A 628 22.63 5.16 -9.30
N THR A 629 21.77 6.17 -9.34
CA THR A 629 22.12 7.53 -9.75
C THR A 629 21.80 8.52 -8.64
N PHE A 630 22.82 9.22 -8.14
CA PHE A 630 22.71 10.27 -7.13
C PHE A 630 22.81 11.65 -7.76
N ILE A 631 21.84 12.52 -7.48
CA ILE A 631 21.88 13.92 -7.88
C ILE A 631 22.37 14.74 -6.69
N ILE A 632 23.46 15.48 -6.91
CA ILE A 632 24.11 16.29 -5.87
C ILE A 632 24.08 17.75 -6.27
N ASP A 633 23.40 18.57 -5.47
CA ASP A 633 23.34 20.02 -5.66
C ASP A 633 23.80 20.82 -4.42
N ASN A 634 23.94 20.14 -3.28
CA ASN A 634 24.33 20.74 -2.02
C ASN A 634 25.61 20.12 -1.45
N ILE A 635 26.46 20.96 -0.86
CA ILE A 635 27.69 20.49 -0.21
C ILE A 635 27.41 19.65 1.05
N GLY A 636 26.20 19.73 1.58
CA GLY A 636 25.72 18.94 2.71
C GLY A 636 25.26 17.53 2.33
N ASP A 637 25.08 17.23 1.04
CA ASP A 637 24.58 15.93 0.59
C ASP A 637 25.58 14.81 0.87
N SER A 638 25.06 13.68 1.31
CA SER A 638 25.84 12.51 1.69
C SER A 638 25.35 11.27 0.94
N VAL A 639 26.13 10.86 -0.06
CA VAL A 639 25.98 9.55 -0.73
C VAL A 639 26.59 8.46 0.13
N ARG A 640 25.86 7.35 0.32
CA ARG A 640 26.28 6.16 1.05
C ARG A 640 26.14 4.92 0.16
N GLU A 641 27.27 4.45 -0.36
CA GLU A 641 27.37 3.25 -1.20
C GLU A 641 28.36 2.22 -0.65
N ASN A 642 28.07 0.92 -0.81
CA ASN A 642 29.00 -0.16 -0.48
C ASN A 642 29.53 -0.87 -1.73
N HIS A 643 30.65 -1.57 -1.56
CA HIS A 643 31.26 -2.32 -2.65
C HIS A 643 30.39 -3.52 -3.09
N LEU A 644 30.41 -3.79 -4.40
CA LEU A 644 29.75 -4.92 -5.05
C LEU A 644 28.21 -4.84 -5.07
N GLU A 645 27.66 -3.64 -4.91
CA GLU A 645 26.21 -3.42 -5.00
C GLU A 645 25.76 -2.93 -6.40
N GLY A 646 26.67 -2.36 -7.19
CA GLY A 646 26.37 -1.96 -8.56
C GLY A 646 27.53 -1.27 -9.28
N THR A 647 27.21 -0.50 -10.32
CA THR A 647 28.07 0.54 -10.90
C THR A 647 27.34 1.85 -10.80
N ASP A 648 27.71 2.65 -9.81
CA ASP A 648 26.90 3.78 -9.38
C ASP A 648 27.41 5.09 -9.96
N THR A 649 26.46 6.00 -10.19
CA THR A 649 26.69 7.29 -10.84
C THR A 649 26.33 8.44 -9.92
N VAL A 650 27.24 9.39 -9.76
CA VAL A 650 26.94 10.70 -9.18
C VAL A 650 26.86 11.73 -10.30
N ILE A 651 25.74 12.46 -10.36
CA ILE A 651 25.56 13.65 -11.19
C ILE A 651 25.58 14.86 -10.26
N SER A 652 26.63 15.67 -10.34
CA SER A 652 26.83 16.78 -9.40
C SER A 652 26.83 18.14 -10.10
N SER A 653 26.12 19.12 -9.55
CA SER A 653 26.17 20.53 -9.99
C SER A 653 27.16 21.38 -9.16
N ILE A 654 27.87 20.73 -8.23
CA ILE A 654 28.94 21.30 -7.41
C ILE A 654 30.22 20.45 -7.50
N SER A 655 31.32 20.91 -6.90
CA SER A 655 32.53 20.07 -6.78
C SER A 655 32.25 18.90 -5.84
N PHE A 656 32.68 17.69 -6.22
CA PHE A 656 32.35 16.48 -5.48
C PHE A 656 33.55 15.55 -5.32
N SER A 657 33.61 14.85 -4.18
CA SER A 657 34.61 13.84 -3.89
C SER A 657 33.94 12.52 -3.54
N MET A 658 34.32 11.48 -4.29
CA MET A 658 33.88 10.10 -4.10
C MET A 658 34.67 9.39 -2.98
N PHE A 659 35.60 10.09 -2.32
CA PHE A 659 36.42 9.53 -1.25
C PHE A 659 35.55 8.88 -0.16
N GLY A 660 35.90 7.64 0.20
CA GLY A 660 35.20 6.87 1.23
C GLY A 660 33.85 6.29 0.79
N ARG A 661 33.51 6.36 -0.51
CA ARG A 661 32.27 5.85 -1.10
C ARG A 661 32.61 4.87 -2.22
N ALA A 662 31.77 3.86 -2.42
CA ALA A 662 31.98 2.85 -3.44
C ALA A 662 31.32 3.20 -4.80
N VAL A 663 31.38 4.48 -5.20
CA VAL A 663 30.83 4.95 -6.49
C VAL A 663 31.90 4.81 -7.57
N GLU A 664 31.50 4.55 -8.82
CA GLU A 664 32.40 4.38 -9.97
C GLU A 664 32.37 5.56 -10.95
N VAL A 665 31.23 6.25 -11.10
CA VAL A 665 31.06 7.29 -12.13
C VAL A 665 30.71 8.64 -11.49
N LEU A 666 31.42 9.69 -11.89
CA LEU A 666 31.10 11.08 -11.55
C LEU A 666 30.94 11.92 -12.82
N THR A 667 29.79 12.56 -12.96
CA THR A 667 29.51 13.55 -14.00
C THR A 667 29.25 14.89 -13.36
N LEU A 668 30.12 15.86 -13.61
CA LEU A 668 29.92 17.26 -13.21
C LEU A 668 29.04 17.97 -14.24
N THR A 669 28.15 18.83 -13.78
CA THR A 669 27.17 19.54 -14.62
C THR A 669 27.21 21.05 -14.38
N GLY A 670 26.63 21.81 -15.31
CA GLY A 670 26.69 23.27 -15.30
C GLY A 670 27.92 23.82 -16.04
N ALA A 671 28.18 25.11 -15.88
CA ALA A 671 29.26 25.83 -16.59
C ALA A 671 30.34 26.38 -15.63
N GLY A 672 30.32 25.97 -14.37
CA GLY A 672 31.29 26.41 -13.36
C GLY A 672 32.60 25.62 -13.42
N ASN A 673 33.65 26.19 -12.83
CA ASN A 673 34.93 25.52 -12.58
C ASN A 673 34.78 24.54 -11.42
N LEU A 674 34.14 23.41 -11.67
CA LEU A 674 33.88 22.37 -10.67
C LEU A 674 35.03 21.36 -10.65
N ASN A 675 35.31 20.78 -9.49
CA ASN A 675 36.38 19.79 -9.34
C ASN A 675 35.80 18.43 -8.98
N GLY A 676 36.45 17.38 -9.48
CA GLY A 676 36.09 15.98 -9.22
C GLY A 676 37.26 15.26 -8.57
N THR A 677 37.00 14.52 -7.50
CA THR A 677 37.98 13.63 -6.89
C THR A 677 37.40 12.23 -6.75
N GLY A 678 38.11 11.22 -7.27
CA GLY A 678 37.77 9.81 -7.19
C GLY A 678 38.05 9.18 -5.83
N ASN A 679 38.19 7.85 -5.82
CA ASN A 679 38.44 7.01 -4.65
C ASN A 679 39.60 6.03 -4.91
N SER A 680 39.51 4.78 -4.45
CA SER A 680 40.56 3.77 -4.70
C SER A 680 40.14 2.72 -5.76
N LEU A 681 38.98 2.91 -6.37
CA LEU A 681 38.40 2.08 -7.42
C LEU A 681 38.75 2.70 -8.78
N ASN A 682 38.41 2.01 -9.87
CA ASN A 682 38.53 2.59 -11.20
C ASN A 682 37.34 3.53 -11.43
N ASN A 683 37.59 4.84 -11.42
CA ASN A 683 36.57 5.85 -11.61
C ASN A 683 36.54 6.39 -13.05
N THR A 684 35.34 6.78 -13.49
CA THR A 684 35.17 7.63 -14.68
C THR A 684 34.66 8.99 -14.24
N ILE A 685 35.48 10.02 -14.42
CA ILE A 685 35.17 11.39 -14.00
C ILE A 685 35.05 12.27 -15.24
N THR A 686 33.87 12.87 -15.42
CA THR A 686 33.58 13.83 -16.50
C THR A 686 33.38 15.22 -15.92
N GLY A 687 34.14 16.19 -16.42
CA GLY A 687 34.10 17.60 -16.09
C GLY A 687 32.98 18.37 -16.79
N THR A 688 33.06 19.69 -16.71
CA THR A 688 32.10 20.65 -17.28
C THR A 688 32.70 21.35 -18.49
N SER A 689 32.16 22.52 -18.85
CA SER A 689 32.78 23.41 -19.83
C SER A 689 33.66 24.50 -19.21
N GLY A 690 33.94 24.40 -17.91
CA GLY A 690 34.79 25.33 -17.17
C GLY A 690 36.08 24.64 -16.76
N ASN A 691 37.06 25.40 -16.28
CA ASN A 691 38.36 24.87 -15.91
C ASN A 691 38.25 23.96 -14.67
N ASN A 692 38.32 22.65 -14.86
CA ASN A 692 38.16 21.62 -13.84
C ASN A 692 39.51 21.13 -13.32
N VAL A 693 39.54 20.74 -12.05
CA VAL A 693 40.61 19.91 -11.49
C VAL A 693 40.05 18.51 -11.24
N LEU A 694 40.55 17.53 -11.99
CA LEU A 694 40.11 16.14 -11.92
C LEU A 694 41.25 15.27 -11.38
N ASP A 695 40.97 14.59 -10.27
CA ASP A 695 41.90 13.67 -9.62
C ASP A 695 41.22 12.31 -9.45
N GLY A 696 41.70 11.28 -10.14
CA GLY A 696 41.19 9.92 -9.98
C GLY A 696 41.46 9.32 -8.61
N ALA A 697 42.43 9.88 -7.88
CA ALA A 697 43.09 9.25 -6.74
C ALA A 697 43.65 7.88 -7.16
N GLY A 698 43.47 6.82 -6.38
CA GLY A 698 44.08 5.53 -6.72
C GLY A 698 43.15 4.72 -7.62
N GLY A 699 43.67 4.02 -8.61
CA GLY A 699 42.82 3.25 -9.51
C GLY A 699 43.46 3.11 -10.88
N GLY A 700 42.68 2.73 -11.88
CA GLY A 700 42.97 3.01 -13.28
C GLY A 700 41.81 3.80 -13.84
N ASP A 701 41.95 5.12 -13.84
CA ASP A 701 40.83 6.03 -13.99
C ASP A 701 40.67 6.58 -15.41
N ILE A 702 39.46 7.01 -15.77
CA ILE A 702 39.19 7.77 -16.98
C ILE A 702 38.82 9.19 -16.57
N LEU A 703 39.64 10.16 -16.98
CA LEU A 703 39.43 11.57 -16.68
C LEU A 703 39.14 12.33 -17.97
N ILE A 704 37.99 13.00 -18.04
CA ILE A 704 37.49 13.74 -19.21
C ILE A 704 37.17 15.15 -18.73
N GLY A 705 37.90 16.19 -19.14
CA GLY A 705 37.63 17.56 -18.68
C GLY A 705 36.50 18.22 -19.44
N GLY A 706 36.57 18.21 -20.76
CA GLY A 706 35.59 18.89 -21.60
C GLY A 706 36.17 20.18 -22.17
N LEU A 707 35.41 21.28 -22.12
CA LEU A 707 35.94 22.59 -22.53
C LEU A 707 36.56 23.29 -21.32
N GLY A 708 37.50 24.19 -21.56
CA GLY A 708 38.20 24.93 -20.51
C GLY A 708 39.64 24.47 -20.37
N ASP A 709 40.42 25.18 -19.58
CA ASP A 709 41.81 24.80 -19.28
C ASP A 709 41.80 23.88 -18.06
N ASP A 710 41.85 22.57 -18.28
CA ASP A 710 41.66 21.57 -17.23
C ASP A 710 42.98 21.05 -16.65
N THR A 711 42.93 20.54 -15.42
CA THR A 711 44.07 19.94 -14.73
C THR A 711 43.76 18.53 -14.27
N TYR A 712 44.57 17.57 -14.70
CA TYR A 712 44.46 16.15 -14.39
C TYR A 712 45.57 15.71 -13.45
N TYR A 713 45.23 15.00 -12.38
CA TYR A 713 46.20 14.24 -11.59
C TYR A 713 46.25 12.80 -12.08
N VAL A 714 47.45 12.34 -12.43
CA VAL A 714 47.71 10.97 -12.89
C VAL A 714 48.73 10.32 -11.95
N ASP A 715 48.26 9.43 -11.09
CA ASP A 715 49.10 8.75 -10.09
C ASP A 715 49.28 7.26 -10.34
N SER A 716 48.52 6.71 -11.28
CA SER A 716 48.58 5.33 -11.70
C SER A 716 48.87 5.23 -13.19
N ALA A 717 49.63 4.20 -13.57
CA ALA A 717 49.85 3.89 -14.99
C ALA A 717 48.56 3.38 -15.68
N GLY A 718 47.51 3.10 -14.91
CA GLY A 718 46.18 2.76 -15.41
C GLY A 718 45.34 3.97 -15.83
N ASP A 719 45.72 5.18 -15.42
CA ASP A 719 44.91 6.37 -15.67
C ASP A 719 44.99 6.80 -17.13
N SER A 720 43.87 7.29 -17.64
CA SER A 720 43.72 7.76 -19.01
C SER A 720 42.95 9.07 -19.06
N VAL A 721 43.67 10.14 -19.38
CA VAL A 721 43.06 11.43 -19.73
C VAL A 721 42.47 11.39 -21.13
N ARG A 722 41.34 12.03 -21.38
CA ARG A 722 40.69 12.09 -22.69
C ARG A 722 40.21 13.50 -23.01
N GLU A 723 41.00 14.18 -23.84
CA GLU A 723 40.73 15.52 -24.36
C GLU A 723 40.62 15.55 -25.88
N ASN A 724 39.77 16.44 -26.42
CA ASN A 724 39.73 16.74 -27.84
C ASN A 724 40.45 18.06 -28.18
N HIS A 725 40.77 18.20 -29.47
CA HIS A 725 41.42 19.41 -29.96
C HIS A 725 40.52 20.63 -29.83
N LEU A 726 41.12 21.78 -29.51
CA LEU A 726 40.48 23.10 -29.42
C LEU A 726 39.52 23.26 -28.23
N GLU A 727 39.66 22.44 -27.20
CA GLU A 727 38.82 22.50 -26.00
C GLU A 727 39.45 23.32 -24.85
N GLY A 728 40.76 23.52 -24.87
CA GLY A 728 41.47 24.35 -23.88
C GLY A 728 42.98 24.27 -24.03
N THR A 729 43.71 24.73 -23.01
CA THR A 729 45.11 24.38 -22.75
C THR A 729 45.19 23.54 -21.49
N ASP A 730 45.37 22.25 -21.66
CA ASP A 730 45.19 21.26 -20.60
C ASP A 730 46.51 20.85 -19.95
N THR A 731 46.45 20.56 -18.65
CA THR A 731 47.61 20.21 -17.83
C THR A 731 47.47 18.85 -17.19
N VAL A 732 48.42 17.96 -17.44
CA VAL A 732 48.61 16.72 -16.67
C VAL A 732 49.71 16.90 -15.64
N ILE A 733 49.38 16.68 -14.37
CA ILE A 733 50.31 16.56 -13.26
C ILE A 733 50.44 15.07 -12.95
N SER A 734 51.59 14.48 -13.24
CA SER A 734 51.77 13.03 -13.09
C SER A 734 52.84 12.67 -12.07
N SER A 735 52.58 11.66 -11.24
CA SER A 735 53.59 11.05 -10.35
C SER A 735 54.16 9.72 -10.89
N VAL A 736 53.74 9.34 -12.11
CA VAL A 736 54.25 8.20 -12.87
C VAL A 736 54.78 8.67 -14.23
N SER A 737 55.39 7.75 -14.99
CA SER A 737 55.75 8.07 -16.38
C SER A 737 54.47 8.16 -17.22
N TYR A 738 54.35 9.18 -18.05
CA TYR A 738 53.11 9.46 -18.78
C TYR A 738 53.34 9.83 -20.25
N SER A 739 52.40 9.40 -21.09
CA SER A 739 52.39 9.71 -22.52
C SER A 739 51.09 10.41 -22.90
N MET A 740 51.23 11.62 -23.44
CA MET A 740 50.13 12.40 -24.01
C MET A 740 49.76 11.94 -25.43
N PHE A 741 50.40 10.88 -25.94
CA PHE A 741 50.11 10.36 -27.28
C PHE A 741 48.62 10.02 -27.43
N GLY A 742 48.03 10.49 -28.54
CA GLY A 742 46.62 10.27 -28.85
C GLY A 742 45.63 11.13 -28.05
N ARG A 743 46.12 12.10 -27.26
CA ARG A 743 45.31 13.00 -26.42
C ARG A 743 45.66 14.44 -26.77
N ALA A 744 44.69 15.34 -26.73
CA ALA A 744 44.89 16.75 -27.08
C ALA A 744 45.34 17.60 -25.88
N VAL A 745 46.30 17.11 -25.08
CA VAL A 745 46.85 17.83 -23.91
C VAL A 745 48.13 18.57 -24.31
N GLU A 746 48.35 19.78 -23.77
CA GLU A 746 49.50 20.63 -24.07
C GLU A 746 50.60 20.58 -23.00
N VAL A 747 50.25 20.44 -21.72
CA VAL A 747 51.21 20.57 -20.61
C VAL A 747 51.31 19.28 -19.82
N LEU A 748 52.53 18.78 -19.62
CA LEU A 748 52.86 17.68 -18.73
C LEU A 748 53.87 18.13 -17.68
N THR A 749 53.53 17.96 -16.40
CA THR A 749 54.45 18.15 -15.27
C THR A 749 54.62 16.83 -14.52
N LEU A 750 55.81 16.27 -14.55
CA LEU A 750 56.18 15.10 -13.76
C LEU A 750 56.56 15.54 -12.34
N THR A 751 56.14 14.77 -11.35
CA THR A 751 56.33 15.07 -9.92
C THR A 751 57.01 13.91 -9.20
N GLY A 752 57.49 14.17 -7.98
CA GLY A 752 58.26 13.20 -7.20
C GLY A 752 59.76 13.27 -7.48
N SER A 753 60.47 12.20 -7.14
CA SER A 753 61.94 12.11 -7.23
C SER A 753 62.45 10.92 -8.03
N GLY A 754 61.54 10.19 -8.69
CA GLY A 754 61.87 9.03 -9.51
C GLY A 754 62.35 9.41 -10.91
N ASN A 755 62.94 8.43 -11.60
CA ASN A 755 63.32 8.54 -13.01
C ASN A 755 62.07 8.35 -13.89
N LEU A 756 61.22 9.38 -13.95
CA LEU A 756 59.97 9.36 -14.71
C LEU A 756 60.19 9.82 -16.15
N ASN A 757 59.43 9.28 -17.09
CA ASN A 757 59.54 9.64 -18.50
C ASN A 757 58.28 10.36 -18.97
N GLY A 758 58.46 11.33 -19.87
CA GLY A 758 57.39 12.10 -20.48
C GLY A 758 57.43 11.95 -22.00
N THR A 759 56.28 11.64 -22.60
CA THR A 759 56.14 11.62 -24.07
C THR A 759 54.99 12.53 -24.48
N GLY A 760 55.26 13.47 -25.38
CA GLY A 760 54.29 14.38 -25.96
C GLY A 760 53.47 13.76 -27.08
N ASN A 761 52.81 14.63 -27.85
CA ASN A 761 51.97 14.30 -28.98
C ASN A 761 52.40 15.11 -30.22
N SER A 762 51.48 15.40 -31.15
CA SER A 762 51.80 16.19 -32.35
C SER A 762 51.57 17.70 -32.17
N LEU A 763 51.11 18.13 -31.00
CA LEU A 763 50.91 19.53 -30.63
C LEU A 763 52.20 20.12 -30.04
N ASN A 764 52.20 21.42 -29.78
CA ASN A 764 53.31 22.07 -29.09
C ASN A 764 53.19 21.80 -27.58
N ASN A 765 53.97 20.86 -27.08
CA ASN A 765 53.92 20.43 -25.69
C ASN A 765 54.91 21.19 -24.80
N THR A 766 54.51 21.45 -23.55
CA THR A 766 55.46 21.80 -22.48
C THR A 766 55.57 20.61 -21.53
N ILE A 767 56.74 19.97 -21.51
CA ILE A 767 57.03 18.81 -20.66
C ILE A 767 58.07 19.22 -19.62
N THR A 768 57.72 19.11 -18.35
CA THR A 768 58.62 19.35 -17.21
C THR A 768 58.88 18.04 -16.48
N GLY A 769 60.15 17.66 -16.38
CA GLY A 769 60.67 16.52 -15.65
C GLY A 769 60.76 16.77 -14.14
N THR A 770 61.45 15.86 -13.49
CA THR A 770 61.65 15.77 -12.04
C THR A 770 63.07 16.18 -11.65
N ILE A 771 63.55 15.73 -10.50
CA ILE A 771 64.97 15.84 -10.12
C ILE A 771 65.78 14.56 -10.41
N GLY A 772 65.13 13.52 -10.94
CA GLY A 772 65.75 12.26 -11.34
C GLY A 772 66.04 12.24 -12.84
N ASN A 773 66.67 11.17 -13.32
CA ASN A 773 67.05 11.04 -14.72
C ASN A 773 65.82 10.76 -15.58
N ASN A 774 65.39 11.74 -16.39
CA ASN A 774 64.17 11.69 -17.17
C ASN A 774 64.47 11.46 -18.66
N VAL A 775 63.59 10.70 -19.33
CA VAL A 775 63.52 10.67 -20.80
C VAL A 775 62.34 11.51 -21.25
N LEU A 776 62.61 12.63 -21.92
CA LEU A 776 61.62 13.57 -22.41
C LEU A 776 61.60 13.58 -23.95
N ASP A 777 60.48 13.14 -24.51
CA ASP A 777 60.22 13.13 -25.96
C ASP A 777 59.04 14.05 -26.25
N GLY A 778 59.25 15.16 -26.94
CA GLY A 778 58.20 16.13 -27.27
C GLY A 778 57.22 15.64 -28.35
N GLY A 779 57.66 14.74 -29.22
CA GLY A 779 56.93 14.36 -30.42
C GLY A 779 57.28 15.24 -31.62
N MET A 780 56.29 15.56 -32.46
CA MET A 780 56.52 16.31 -33.72
C MET A 780 56.31 17.83 -33.60
N GLY A 781 55.81 18.30 -32.45
CA GLY A 781 55.43 19.69 -32.20
C GLY A 781 56.62 20.64 -32.15
N GLY A 782 56.38 21.90 -31.79
CA GLY A 782 57.44 22.80 -31.32
C GLY A 782 57.44 22.79 -29.79
N ASP A 783 58.24 21.92 -29.21
CA ASP A 783 58.07 21.51 -27.82
C ASP A 783 59.03 22.21 -26.86
N LYS A 784 58.62 22.40 -25.61
CA LYS A 784 59.47 22.90 -24.52
C LYS A 784 59.73 21.75 -23.56
N LEU A 785 60.97 21.28 -23.51
CA LEU A 785 61.40 20.15 -22.68
C LEU A 785 62.29 20.66 -21.55
N VAL A 786 61.88 20.46 -20.30
CA VAL A 786 62.59 20.93 -19.10
C VAL A 786 62.92 19.72 -18.24
N GLY A 787 64.17 19.27 -18.19
CA GLY A 787 64.57 18.04 -17.47
C GLY A 787 64.63 18.25 -15.96
N GLY A 788 65.52 19.15 -15.52
CA GLY A 788 65.61 19.55 -14.13
C GLY A 788 67.00 19.31 -13.55
N LEU A 789 67.10 18.39 -12.59
CA LEU A 789 68.35 17.80 -12.15
C LEU A 789 68.35 16.33 -12.58
N GLY A 790 69.51 15.67 -12.53
CA GLY A 790 69.66 14.31 -13.03
C GLY A 790 70.30 14.30 -14.41
N ASP A 791 70.67 13.11 -14.86
CA ASP A 791 71.21 12.90 -16.21
C ASP A 791 70.04 12.69 -17.18
N ASP A 792 69.62 13.73 -17.87
CA ASP A 792 68.38 13.73 -18.67
C ASP A 792 68.64 13.38 -20.15
N THR A 793 67.64 12.77 -20.78
CA THR A 793 67.67 12.42 -22.21
C THR A 793 66.51 13.08 -22.95
N TYR A 794 66.83 13.81 -24.01
CA TYR A 794 65.87 14.54 -24.84
C TYR A 794 65.81 13.99 -26.24
N TYR A 795 64.60 13.91 -26.79
CA TYR A 795 64.39 13.75 -28.22
C TYR A 795 63.94 15.09 -28.81
N VAL A 796 64.64 15.51 -29.85
CA VAL A 796 64.39 16.75 -30.60
C VAL A 796 64.11 16.39 -32.05
N GLN A 797 62.87 16.56 -32.46
CA GLN A 797 62.38 16.17 -33.80
C GLN A 797 61.93 17.36 -34.64
N SER A 798 61.83 18.54 -34.03
CA SER A 798 61.45 19.80 -34.66
C SER A 798 62.49 20.87 -34.36
N ALA A 799 62.79 21.71 -35.35
CA ALA A 799 63.73 22.81 -35.17
C ALA A 799 63.22 23.88 -34.18
N ASN A 800 61.93 23.82 -33.83
CA ASN A 800 61.31 24.71 -32.85
C ASN A 800 61.37 24.16 -31.41
N ASP A 801 61.87 22.93 -31.22
CA ASP A 801 62.00 22.36 -29.88
C ASP A 801 63.01 23.15 -29.04
N THR A 802 62.71 23.33 -27.78
CA THR A 802 63.54 24.05 -26.82
C THR A 802 63.77 23.18 -25.59
N VAL A 803 64.99 22.64 -25.51
CA VAL A 803 65.51 22.02 -24.28
C VAL A 803 65.95 23.09 -23.29
N ILE A 804 65.54 22.98 -22.04
CA ILE A 804 65.91 23.86 -20.94
C ILE A 804 66.55 23.04 -19.83
N GLU A 805 67.78 23.41 -19.50
CA GLU A 805 68.59 22.74 -18.49
C GLU A 805 69.12 23.67 -17.41
N LEU A 806 69.44 23.11 -16.25
CA LEU A 806 70.15 23.82 -15.18
C LEU A 806 71.66 23.55 -15.26
N GLY A 807 72.46 24.61 -15.10
CA GLY A 807 73.92 24.45 -15.02
C GLY A 807 74.33 23.61 -13.81
N GLY A 808 74.97 22.47 -14.05
CA GLY A 808 75.29 21.49 -13.01
C GLY A 808 74.13 20.58 -12.61
N GLY A 809 73.12 20.45 -13.49
CA GLY A 809 71.95 19.58 -13.33
C GLY A 809 72.26 18.09 -13.44
N GLY A 810 73.21 17.70 -14.29
CA GLY A 810 73.64 16.32 -14.49
C GLY A 810 74.48 16.22 -15.75
N TRP A 811 74.48 15.05 -16.39
CA TRP A 811 75.05 14.82 -17.72
C TRP A 811 73.94 14.53 -18.73
N ASP A 812 73.64 15.50 -19.58
CA ASP A 812 72.43 15.50 -20.39
C ASP A 812 72.72 15.19 -21.86
N VAL A 813 71.82 14.43 -22.48
CA VAL A 813 71.96 13.92 -23.85
C VAL A 813 70.77 14.34 -24.72
N ILE A 814 71.06 14.96 -25.86
CA ILE A 814 70.05 15.28 -26.88
C ILE A 814 70.23 14.32 -28.07
N PHE A 815 69.18 13.58 -28.41
CA PHE A 815 69.05 12.91 -29.70
C PHE A 815 68.24 13.80 -30.65
N SER A 816 68.83 14.17 -31.77
CA SER A 816 68.20 15.09 -32.72
C SER A 816 68.03 14.46 -34.11
N THR A 817 66.85 14.60 -34.70
CA THR A 817 66.59 14.30 -36.13
C THR A 817 66.60 15.56 -37.00
N VAL A 818 66.86 16.74 -36.41
CA VAL A 818 66.95 18.04 -37.08
C VAL A 818 68.30 18.70 -36.82
N SER A 819 68.61 19.75 -37.57
CA SER A 819 69.77 20.59 -37.22
C SER A 819 69.49 21.31 -35.90
N TYR A 820 70.40 21.21 -34.93
CA TYR A 820 70.16 21.75 -33.60
C TYR A 820 71.40 22.39 -32.98
N SER A 821 71.16 23.35 -32.08
CA SER A 821 72.19 24.15 -31.44
C SER A 821 72.06 24.12 -29.93
N LEU A 822 73.15 23.84 -29.23
CA LEU A 822 73.26 23.86 -27.78
C LEU A 822 73.43 25.27 -27.21
N ASN A 823 73.39 26.30 -28.06
CA ASN A 823 73.50 27.69 -27.63
C ASN A 823 72.43 28.03 -26.59
N GLY A 824 72.85 28.56 -25.44
CA GLY A 824 71.95 28.91 -24.34
C GLY A 824 71.41 27.71 -23.54
N ARG A 825 71.93 26.50 -23.78
CA ARG A 825 71.54 25.25 -23.10
C ARG A 825 72.75 24.67 -22.37
N TYR A 826 72.52 23.87 -21.33
CA TYR A 826 73.61 23.26 -20.54
C TYR A 826 73.94 21.82 -20.93
N ALA A 827 73.19 21.19 -21.83
CA ALA A 827 73.45 19.81 -22.26
C ALA A 827 74.88 19.59 -22.81
N GLU A 828 75.47 18.45 -22.46
CA GLU A 828 76.84 18.07 -22.80
C GLU A 828 76.95 17.30 -24.10
N VAL A 829 75.94 16.49 -24.44
CA VAL A 829 75.99 15.59 -25.60
C VAL A 829 74.86 15.90 -26.58
N ILE A 830 75.20 15.95 -27.86
CA ILE A 830 74.22 15.89 -28.95
C ILE A 830 74.59 14.79 -29.94
N ASN A 831 73.64 13.88 -30.16
CA ASN A 831 73.71 12.81 -31.13
C ASN A 831 72.71 13.11 -32.25
N LEU A 832 73.22 13.40 -33.44
CA LEU A 832 72.40 13.46 -34.64
C LEU A 832 72.01 12.03 -35.04
N THR A 833 70.78 11.83 -35.48
CA THR A 833 70.25 10.51 -35.87
C THR A 833 69.67 10.54 -37.27
N GLY A 834 69.50 9.36 -37.87
CA GLY A 834 69.00 9.21 -39.24
C GLY A 834 70.06 9.45 -40.32
N THR A 835 69.62 9.74 -41.54
CA THR A 835 70.50 9.87 -42.73
C THR A 835 70.38 11.24 -43.40
N ALA A 836 69.73 12.20 -42.75
CA ALA A 836 69.52 13.54 -43.29
C ALA A 836 70.78 14.40 -43.13
N ASN A 837 71.01 15.34 -44.07
CA ASN A 837 72.11 16.31 -43.97
C ASN A 837 71.76 17.40 -42.95
N ILE A 838 71.92 17.09 -41.67
CA ILE A 838 71.64 17.97 -40.54
C ILE A 838 72.92 18.37 -39.82
N ASN A 839 72.87 19.42 -39.00
CA ASN A 839 74.07 20.03 -38.41
C ASN A 839 73.92 20.12 -36.88
N ALA A 840 75.04 20.04 -36.16
CA ALA A 840 75.10 20.27 -34.73
C ALA A 840 76.01 21.46 -34.43
N THR A 841 75.56 22.34 -33.54
CA THR A 841 76.38 23.43 -33.01
C THR A 841 76.44 23.33 -31.48
N GLY A 842 77.64 23.28 -30.91
CA GLY A 842 77.88 23.29 -29.47
C GLY A 842 77.68 24.67 -28.84
N ASN A 843 78.20 24.83 -27.63
CA ASN A 843 78.12 26.06 -26.84
C ASN A 843 79.51 26.45 -26.29
N SER A 844 79.59 27.07 -25.11
CA SER A 844 80.87 27.47 -24.50
C SER A 844 81.42 26.43 -23.51
N LEU A 845 80.74 25.30 -23.35
CA LEU A 845 81.10 24.19 -22.47
C LEU A 845 81.88 23.13 -23.26
N ALA A 846 82.38 22.10 -22.58
CA ALA A 846 82.95 20.95 -23.27
C ALA A 846 81.81 20.06 -23.79
N ASN A 847 81.59 20.07 -25.11
CA ASN A 847 80.52 19.28 -25.71
C ASN A 847 81.03 18.02 -26.43
N THR A 848 80.20 16.98 -26.50
CA THR A 848 80.37 15.85 -27.41
C THR A 848 79.32 15.94 -28.51
N LEU A 849 79.76 16.13 -29.75
CA LEU A 849 78.89 16.20 -30.94
C LEU A 849 79.15 14.96 -31.80
N VAL A 850 78.11 14.16 -32.00
CA VAL A 850 78.13 12.97 -32.85
C VAL A 850 77.19 13.20 -34.02
N GLY A 851 77.73 13.14 -35.24
CA GLY A 851 76.98 13.20 -36.48
C GLY A 851 76.21 11.91 -36.79
N ASN A 852 75.50 11.93 -37.90
CA ASN A 852 74.68 10.81 -38.37
C ASN A 852 75.25 10.25 -39.69
N ASP A 853 74.44 9.57 -40.50
CA ASP A 853 74.91 9.01 -41.78
C ASP A 853 74.84 10.01 -42.95
N GLY A 854 74.40 11.24 -42.69
CA GLY A 854 74.30 12.32 -43.68
C GLY A 854 75.55 13.21 -43.67
N MET A 855 75.61 14.17 -44.59
CA MET A 855 76.67 15.19 -44.56
C MET A 855 76.37 16.20 -43.45
N ASN A 856 77.19 16.19 -42.40
CA ASN A 856 77.01 17.06 -41.24
C ASN A 856 78.05 18.17 -41.17
N THR A 857 77.63 19.37 -40.76
CA THR A 857 78.53 20.40 -40.23
C THR A 857 78.49 20.35 -38.71
N LEU A 858 79.63 20.05 -38.09
CA LEU A 858 79.80 20.00 -36.64
C LEU A 858 80.67 21.19 -36.20
N ASN A 859 80.11 22.07 -35.37
CA ASN A 859 80.82 23.23 -34.83
C ASN A 859 80.74 23.17 -33.30
N GLY A 860 81.83 22.79 -32.63
CA GLY A 860 81.89 22.72 -31.16
C GLY A 860 81.70 24.07 -30.46
N LYS A 861 81.92 25.18 -31.19
CA LYS A 861 82.05 26.53 -30.65
C LYS A 861 83.25 26.61 -29.73
N GLY A 862 83.10 27.01 -28.47
CA GLY A 862 84.25 27.17 -27.57
C GLY A 862 84.20 26.12 -26.48
N GLY A 863 85.32 25.52 -26.12
CA GLY A 863 85.28 24.48 -25.11
C GLY A 863 86.46 23.55 -25.22
N LYS A 864 86.27 22.32 -24.74
CA LYS A 864 87.16 21.21 -25.05
C LYS A 864 86.30 20.13 -25.67
N ASP A 865 86.05 20.26 -26.96
CA ASP A 865 84.98 19.49 -27.60
C ASP A 865 85.47 18.17 -28.17
N ILE A 866 84.56 17.20 -28.28
CA ILE A 866 84.77 15.92 -28.95
C ILE A 866 83.79 15.85 -30.11
N LEU A 867 84.31 15.75 -31.33
CA LEU A 867 83.53 15.73 -32.57
C LEU A 867 83.72 14.37 -33.27
N SER A 868 82.61 13.76 -33.68
CA SER A 868 82.57 12.55 -34.50
C SER A 868 81.63 12.81 -35.66
N GLY A 869 82.09 12.74 -36.90
CA GLY A 869 81.31 12.99 -38.12
C GLY A 869 80.28 11.91 -38.40
N GLY A 870 80.63 10.63 -38.18
CA GLY A 870 79.79 9.50 -38.58
C GLY A 870 80.06 9.07 -40.01
N LEU A 871 79.01 8.71 -40.75
CA LEU A 871 79.15 8.46 -42.19
C LEU A 871 78.74 9.70 -42.96
N GLY A 872 79.48 10.08 -43.98
CA GLY A 872 79.12 11.25 -44.77
C GLY A 872 80.39 11.98 -45.20
N SER A 873 80.22 13.04 -45.99
CA SER A 873 81.30 14.00 -46.24
C SER A 873 81.08 15.14 -45.25
N ASP A 874 81.75 15.05 -44.10
CA ASP A 874 81.46 15.93 -42.97
C ASP A 874 82.34 17.18 -42.95
N ILE A 875 81.87 18.22 -42.27
CA ILE A 875 82.59 19.48 -42.08
C ILE A 875 82.78 19.71 -40.59
N PHE A 876 84.00 19.55 -40.11
CA PHE A 876 84.42 19.99 -38.79
C PHE A 876 84.78 21.47 -38.85
N LEU A 877 83.87 22.34 -38.39
CA LEU A 877 83.96 23.80 -38.50
C LEU A 877 84.53 24.41 -37.22
N PHE A 878 85.61 25.18 -37.36
CA PHE A 878 86.26 25.89 -36.25
C PHE A 878 86.28 27.39 -36.48
N GLU A 879 85.55 28.11 -35.64
CA GLU A 879 85.55 29.57 -35.58
C GLU A 879 86.57 30.08 -34.55
N THR A 880 86.79 31.40 -34.49
CA THR A 880 87.75 31.99 -33.55
C THR A 880 87.37 31.72 -32.10
N GLY A 881 88.34 31.26 -31.30
CA GLY A 881 88.15 30.96 -29.88
C GLY A 881 87.59 29.55 -29.61
N SER A 882 87.90 28.59 -30.47
CA SER A 882 87.32 27.24 -30.38
C SER A 882 87.81 26.39 -29.21
N GLY A 883 89.01 26.68 -28.71
CA GLY A 883 89.58 25.95 -27.58
C GLY A 883 90.30 24.69 -28.02
N LYS A 884 90.17 23.61 -27.23
CA LYS A 884 91.02 22.40 -27.36
C LYS A 884 90.18 21.21 -27.80
N ASP A 885 89.98 21.09 -29.10
CA ASP A 885 89.00 20.17 -29.64
C ASP A 885 89.63 18.89 -30.16
N THR A 886 88.84 17.83 -30.23
CA THR A 886 89.25 16.51 -30.67
C THR A 886 88.29 15.99 -31.73
N ILE A 887 88.80 15.65 -32.91
CA ILE A 887 88.05 14.92 -33.94
C ILE A 887 88.42 13.44 -33.81
N THR A 888 87.41 12.57 -33.76
CA THR A 888 87.59 11.16 -33.40
C THR A 888 87.57 10.17 -34.56
N ASP A 889 86.99 10.55 -35.70
CA ASP A 889 86.68 9.64 -36.83
C ASP A 889 86.91 10.25 -38.22
N PHE A 890 87.77 11.27 -38.33
CA PHE A 890 88.07 11.94 -39.61
C PHE A 890 88.43 10.94 -40.73
N SER A 891 87.69 11.01 -41.84
CA SER A 891 87.77 10.09 -42.97
C SER A 891 88.01 10.82 -44.30
N ALA A 892 89.25 10.76 -44.78
CA ALA A 892 89.59 11.26 -46.11
C ALA A 892 88.93 10.44 -47.24
N GLU A 893 88.61 9.17 -47.00
CA GLU A 893 87.89 8.34 -47.98
C GLU A 893 86.45 8.78 -48.18
N GLN A 894 85.82 9.29 -47.12
CA GLN A 894 84.46 9.81 -47.16
C GLN A 894 84.39 11.32 -47.50
N ASN A 895 85.56 11.94 -47.71
CA ASN A 895 85.73 13.36 -48.05
C ASN A 895 85.34 14.31 -46.91
N ASP A 896 85.69 13.94 -45.67
CA ASP A 896 85.58 14.86 -44.53
C ASP A 896 86.52 16.06 -44.70
N SER A 897 86.12 17.20 -44.16
CA SER A 897 86.87 18.45 -44.24
C SER A 897 86.99 19.14 -42.89
N ILE A 898 88.13 19.81 -42.68
CA ILE A 898 88.38 20.63 -41.49
C ILE A 898 88.43 22.09 -41.94
N ASN A 899 87.46 22.88 -41.50
CA ASN A 899 87.33 24.28 -41.89
C ASN A 899 87.85 25.22 -40.80
N ILE A 900 88.96 25.90 -41.11
CA ILE A 900 89.63 26.87 -40.24
C ILE A 900 89.73 28.26 -40.88
N ASN A 901 88.85 28.57 -41.84
CA ASN A 901 88.81 29.87 -42.55
C ASN A 901 88.82 31.07 -41.61
N ALA A 902 88.15 30.95 -40.46
CA ALA A 902 88.11 31.98 -39.43
C ALA A 902 89.50 32.33 -38.84
N TYR A 903 90.47 31.42 -38.90
CA TYR A 903 91.83 31.63 -38.38
C TYR A 903 92.83 32.10 -39.45
N THR A 904 92.67 31.70 -40.71
CA THR A 904 93.65 32.01 -41.76
C THR A 904 93.17 33.03 -42.80
N ALA A 905 91.87 33.35 -42.78
CA ALA A 905 91.21 34.21 -43.76
C ALA A 905 91.40 33.71 -45.21
N GLY A 906 91.34 32.39 -45.44
CA GLY A 906 91.47 31.79 -46.78
C GLY A 906 92.90 31.50 -47.22
N VAL A 907 93.91 31.74 -46.38
CA VAL A 907 95.33 31.65 -46.77
C VAL A 907 95.95 30.36 -46.22
N ALA A 908 96.35 29.47 -47.14
CA ALA A 908 96.97 28.21 -46.76
C ALA A 908 98.25 28.38 -45.93
N ASN A 909 98.30 27.73 -44.77
CA ASN A 909 99.44 27.74 -43.86
C ASN A 909 99.72 26.35 -43.29
N VAL A 910 100.45 25.55 -44.06
CA VAL A 910 100.78 24.16 -43.71
C VAL A 910 101.55 24.02 -42.40
N ALA A 911 102.21 25.07 -41.91
CA ALA A 911 102.97 25.04 -40.67
C ALA A 911 102.09 24.92 -39.40
N LEU A 912 100.78 25.18 -39.52
CA LEU A 912 99.83 25.00 -38.44
C LEU A 912 99.56 23.52 -38.16
N VAL A 913 99.81 22.63 -39.12
CA VAL A 913 99.42 21.22 -39.08
C VAL A 913 100.65 20.37 -38.89
N THR A 914 100.67 19.54 -37.85
CA THR A 914 101.84 18.71 -37.50
C THR A 914 101.41 17.28 -37.14
N GLN A 915 102.17 16.29 -37.59
CA GLN A 915 101.97 14.90 -37.15
C GLN A 915 102.54 14.73 -35.72
N ALA A 916 101.76 14.15 -34.81
CA ALA A 916 102.16 13.83 -33.45
C ALA A 916 101.79 12.37 -33.09
N GLY A 917 102.72 11.44 -33.31
CA GLY A 917 102.44 10.02 -33.18
C GLY A 917 101.36 9.57 -34.17
N ALA A 918 100.33 8.88 -33.69
CA ALA A 918 99.20 8.43 -34.50
C ALA A 918 98.16 9.52 -34.80
N ASN A 919 98.32 10.74 -34.27
CA ASN A 919 97.35 11.83 -34.39
C ASN A 919 97.94 13.00 -35.18
N VAL A 920 97.08 13.85 -35.73
CA VAL A 920 97.45 15.15 -36.30
C VAL A 920 97.06 16.26 -35.34
N ILE A 921 97.93 17.24 -35.16
CA ILE A 921 97.70 18.42 -34.33
C ILE A 921 97.67 19.65 -35.23
N VAL A 922 96.55 20.37 -35.24
CA VAL A 922 96.41 21.70 -35.85
C VAL A 922 96.51 22.75 -34.75
N ASN A 923 97.64 23.46 -34.70
CA ASN A 923 97.89 24.50 -33.72
C ASN A 923 97.46 25.87 -34.28
N LEU A 924 96.33 26.37 -33.79
CA LEU A 924 95.72 27.62 -34.25
C LEU A 924 96.19 28.85 -33.46
N GLY A 925 97.06 28.66 -32.46
CA GLY A 925 97.56 29.73 -31.59
C GLY A 925 96.57 30.15 -30.50
N ALA A 926 97.03 31.00 -29.58
CA ALA A 926 96.23 31.51 -28.44
C ALA A 926 95.52 30.42 -27.61
N SER A 927 96.18 29.26 -27.44
CA SER A 927 95.68 28.05 -26.75
C SER A 927 94.58 27.27 -27.48
N ASN A 928 94.27 27.62 -28.73
CA ASN A 928 93.36 26.86 -29.58
C ASN A 928 94.13 25.74 -30.30
N THR A 929 93.65 24.52 -30.24
CA THR A 929 94.31 23.34 -30.84
C THR A 929 93.28 22.30 -31.19
N ILE A 930 93.38 21.75 -32.42
CA ILE A 930 92.56 20.62 -32.84
C ILE A 930 93.44 19.37 -32.85
N THR A 931 92.98 18.31 -32.20
CA THR A 931 93.59 16.98 -32.27
C THR A 931 92.74 16.09 -33.15
N VAL A 932 93.28 15.61 -34.26
CA VAL A 932 92.62 14.63 -35.14
C VAL A 932 93.18 13.26 -34.83
N ILE A 933 92.36 12.39 -34.24
CA ILE A 933 92.78 11.07 -33.81
C ILE A 933 92.95 10.16 -35.02
N GLY A 934 94.04 9.39 -35.06
CA GLY A 934 94.23 8.31 -36.05
C GLY A 934 94.46 8.75 -37.51
N ALA A 935 94.52 10.06 -37.79
CA ALA A 935 94.69 10.58 -39.15
C ALA A 935 96.16 10.77 -39.57
N ASN A 936 96.39 10.86 -40.89
CA ASN A 936 97.67 11.24 -41.49
C ASN A 936 97.67 12.73 -41.85
N GLN A 937 98.77 13.43 -41.56
CA GLN A 937 98.96 14.84 -41.88
C GLN A 937 98.69 15.17 -43.36
N ALA A 938 99.09 14.32 -44.30
CA ALA A 938 98.87 14.55 -45.73
C ALA A 938 97.38 14.54 -46.09
N ASP A 939 96.63 13.62 -45.50
CA ASP A 939 95.18 13.47 -45.72
C ASP A 939 94.43 14.66 -45.13
N VAL A 940 94.79 15.08 -43.90
CA VAL A 940 94.25 16.29 -43.27
C VAL A 940 94.53 17.53 -44.14
N LEU A 941 95.79 17.75 -44.56
CA LEU A 941 96.17 18.92 -45.38
C LEU A 941 95.40 19.00 -46.71
N ALA A 942 95.10 17.86 -47.33
CA ALA A 942 94.37 17.78 -48.59
C ALA A 942 92.89 18.18 -48.46
N HIS A 943 92.32 18.04 -47.25
CA HIS A 943 90.91 18.32 -46.96
C HIS A 943 90.70 19.51 -46.01
N MET A 944 91.71 20.35 -45.86
CA MET A 944 91.58 21.60 -45.12
C MET A 944 90.91 22.69 -45.96
N VAL A 945 89.87 23.29 -45.39
CA VAL A 945 89.33 24.56 -45.87
C VAL A 945 90.04 25.67 -45.09
N TRP A 946 90.98 26.32 -45.76
CA TRP A 946 91.90 27.30 -45.17
C TRP A 946 91.21 28.56 -44.72
#